data_AF-A0A4R5CTS7-F1
#
_entry.id   AF-A0A4R5CTS7-F1
#
_cell.length_a   1.000
_cell.length_b   1.000
_cell.length_c   1.000
_cell.angle_alpha   90.00
_cell.angle_beta   90.00
_cell.angle_gamma   90.00
#
_symmetry.space_group_name_H-M   'P 1'
#
loop_
_entity.id
_entity.type
_entity.pdbx_description
1 polymer ?
#
loop_
_entity_poly.entity_id
_entity_poly.type
_entity_poly.pdbx_seq_one_letter_code
_entity_poly.pdbx_strand_id
1 'polypeptide(L)'
;MARSNRNQWHKSNRDIQILDRINESDRKEILNQIFTEKCTSNDYYNYELLVLIIDLFKQYEISINYNIVQEDLLLRLWENKIINYFPFESIYNNLISFKNYYYSTNSADEKSKYFSKASAYIDKITNADFKNILAKTHFEKDTINEKDTFQTVTFFIDLISDIETKNEYIAEISNKADSYYKLQLFILDYTYDIDYNDVVIYTGLLSSTAQKLFFKKTIKLIAEKKLQLTIEDLQKITTIDYQTSEYAKEIDGVGLDFTLSVILKIIVDLKNGTSTSRNTVFDIVASYVKRPKDLLVIDGFFEKCTGKTIIEKLDNTINPETKEVAEHYITIKKEKFLPRFSTYCDGVKATIKGTETPALCKKSGFEFWWCENSQCFDPCRTKHNSNEWRQYTLEDILRVLQIPFNEGQYEIMLNVINRVNRFLSHLSCKKCNSILKPKGKSNYAFYGVTHFSCKNVDCTEIDKDIYLSHCLNGKCEDIIDSRDSVKCKTHGYGEECGWYICKNCNACCSSEKLVARKSYLEKFGQEYKCHIEGHRNRGILCCSDCGTEMIEPKVNSDLYVKQLNWFIEHKDKHVNITKYGQRPKDNKWWFIWRRGQFSYDEYRNHLEGLIKSGFNIPDFNDKMKDSQLIAEPFEETKFSSGTTFVCPECDNRFDLNTFNFTRKNAIQSFHNVLFKHIEI
;
A
#
# COMPACT_ATOMS: atom_id res chain seq x y z
N MET A 1 -21.00 45.75 3.35
CA MET A 1 -22.30 46.32 2.92
C MET A 1 -23.16 46.86 4.08
N ALA A 2 -22.57 47.24 5.23
CA ALA A 2 -23.31 47.62 6.44
C ALA A 2 -23.47 49.15 6.69
N ARG A 3 -23.34 49.99 5.64
CA ARG A 3 -23.40 51.46 5.79
C ARG A 3 -24.59 52.15 5.11
N SER A 4 -25.40 51.47 4.31
CA SER A 4 -26.53 52.11 3.60
C SER A 4 -27.87 52.09 4.35
N ASN A 5 -28.03 51.32 5.43
CA ASN A 5 -29.33 51.17 6.09
C ASN A 5 -29.57 52.10 7.30
N ARG A 6 -28.60 52.92 7.73
CA ARG A 6 -28.81 53.86 8.86
C ARG A 6 -29.89 54.92 8.59
N ASN A 7 -30.22 55.20 7.33
CA ASN A 7 -31.20 56.24 6.98
C ASN A 7 -32.67 55.82 7.08
N GLN A 8 -32.97 54.53 7.33
CA GLN A 8 -34.34 54.09 7.66
C GLN A 8 -34.68 54.21 9.15
N TRP A 9 -33.69 54.47 10.02
CA TRP A 9 -33.83 54.38 11.48
C TRP A 9 -34.35 55.64 12.18
N HIS A 10 -34.51 56.75 11.47
CA HIS A 10 -35.15 57.95 12.06
C HIS A 10 -36.68 57.86 12.14
N LYS A 11 -37.32 56.83 11.56
CA LYS A 11 -38.77 56.61 11.68
C LYS A 11 -39.19 55.71 12.85
N SER A 12 -38.34 54.82 13.39
CA SER A 12 -38.73 53.90 14.47
C SER A 12 -38.69 54.49 15.89
N ASN A 13 -38.09 55.68 16.07
CA ASN A 13 -37.97 56.30 17.39
C ASN A 13 -39.29 56.91 17.91
N ARG A 14 -40.32 57.07 17.06
CA ARG A 14 -41.66 57.53 17.49
C ARG A 14 -42.53 56.41 18.03
N ASP A 15 -42.40 55.20 17.49
CA ASP A 15 -43.26 54.07 17.85
C ASP A 15 -42.82 53.43 19.17
N ILE A 16 -41.51 53.44 19.49
CA ILE A 16 -40.97 52.97 20.77
C ILE A 16 -41.37 53.91 21.93
N GLN A 17 -41.44 55.22 21.68
CA GLN A 17 -41.89 56.22 22.68
C GLN A 17 -43.36 56.04 23.11
N ILE A 18 -44.16 55.28 22.36
CA ILE A 18 -45.53 54.94 22.75
C ILE A 18 -45.52 53.94 23.90
N LEU A 19 -44.59 52.98 23.90
CA LEU A 19 -44.48 51.97 24.97
C LEU A 19 -44.13 52.61 26.32
N ASP A 20 -43.37 53.70 26.32
CA ASP A 20 -43.04 54.48 27.53
C ASP A 20 -44.26 55.15 28.18
N ARG A 21 -45.35 55.35 27.42
CA ARG A 21 -46.59 56.01 27.90
C ARG A 21 -47.66 55.02 28.38
N ILE A 22 -47.42 53.73 28.24
CA ILE A 22 -48.33 52.65 28.59
C ILE A 22 -47.92 52.07 29.96
N ASN A 23 -48.90 51.62 30.75
CA ASN A 23 -48.65 50.97 32.04
C ASN A 23 -47.90 49.63 31.86
N GLU A 24 -47.29 49.14 32.93
CA GLU A 24 -46.40 47.96 32.88
C GLU A 24 -47.11 46.68 32.40
N SER A 25 -48.36 46.47 32.81
CA SER A 25 -49.16 45.28 32.43
C SER A 25 -49.45 45.25 30.94
N ASP A 26 -49.93 46.37 30.39
CA ASP A 26 -50.28 46.49 28.97
C ASP A 26 -49.02 46.45 28.10
N ARG A 27 -47.90 47.04 28.57
CA ARG A 27 -46.61 46.97 27.88
C ARG A 27 -46.13 45.53 27.74
N LYS A 28 -46.22 44.74 28.82
CA LYS A 28 -45.87 43.32 28.81
C LYS A 28 -46.75 42.51 27.86
N GLU A 29 -48.05 42.75 27.87
CA GLU A 29 -49.00 42.07 26.99
C GLU A 29 -48.70 42.35 25.50
N ILE A 30 -48.51 43.63 25.14
CA ILE A 30 -48.18 44.06 23.78
C ILE A 30 -46.86 43.44 23.32
N LEU A 31 -45.81 43.51 24.15
CA LEU A 31 -44.50 42.95 23.80
C LEU A 31 -44.57 41.42 23.63
N ASN A 32 -45.32 40.71 24.47
CA ASN A 32 -45.52 39.26 24.34
C ASN A 32 -46.27 38.88 23.06
N GLN A 33 -47.31 39.63 22.69
CA GLN A 33 -48.07 39.39 21.45
C GLN A 33 -47.18 39.60 20.22
N ILE A 34 -46.46 40.73 20.17
CA ILE A 34 -45.53 41.04 19.07
C ILE A 34 -44.43 39.97 19.00
N PHE A 35 -43.83 39.59 20.13
CA PHE A 35 -42.79 38.56 20.18
C PHE A 35 -43.31 37.21 19.67
N THR A 36 -44.48 36.77 20.13
CA THR A 36 -45.10 35.50 19.71
C THR A 36 -45.43 35.49 18.22
N GLU A 37 -46.02 36.57 17.70
CA GLU A 37 -46.34 36.70 16.27
C GLU A 37 -45.07 36.62 15.42
N LYS A 38 -43.97 37.24 15.88
CA LYS A 38 -42.70 37.20 15.15
C LYS A 38 -41.98 35.86 15.24
N CYS A 39 -42.00 35.19 16.38
CA CYS A 39 -41.43 33.86 16.52
C CYS A 39 -42.17 32.79 15.73
N THR A 40 -43.44 33.01 15.37
CA THR A 40 -44.29 32.06 14.64
C THR A 40 -44.37 32.34 13.12
N SER A 41 -43.97 33.52 12.66
CA SER A 41 -43.95 33.86 11.23
C SER A 41 -42.70 33.32 10.50
N ASN A 42 -42.88 32.68 9.34
CA ASN A 42 -41.83 32.05 8.53
C ASN A 42 -40.89 33.02 7.76
N ASP A 43 -40.94 34.33 8.05
CA ASP A 43 -40.23 35.34 7.27
C ASP A 43 -38.78 35.55 7.72
N TYR A 44 -37.84 35.41 6.78
CA TYR A 44 -36.39 35.55 7.02
C TYR A 44 -35.95 36.99 7.41
N TYR A 45 -36.83 37.99 7.21
CA TYR A 45 -36.61 39.40 7.57
C TYR A 45 -36.70 39.68 9.08
N ASN A 46 -36.98 38.67 9.91
CA ASN A 46 -37.34 38.87 11.31
C ASN A 46 -36.18 39.01 12.29
N TYR A 47 -34.94 38.70 11.90
CA TYR A 47 -33.84 38.67 12.88
C TYR A 47 -33.55 40.05 13.49
N GLU A 48 -33.44 41.11 12.68
CA GLU A 48 -33.16 42.47 13.18
C GLU A 48 -34.31 43.00 14.05
N LEU A 49 -35.56 42.72 13.68
CA LEU A 49 -36.73 43.12 14.44
C LEU A 49 -36.84 42.33 15.76
N LEU A 50 -36.51 41.04 15.75
CA LEU A 50 -36.50 40.21 16.95
C LEU A 50 -35.43 40.67 17.95
N VAL A 51 -34.24 41.06 17.46
CA VAL A 51 -33.20 41.68 18.30
C VAL A 51 -33.73 42.95 18.97
N LEU A 52 -34.41 43.82 18.21
CA LEU A 52 -35.03 45.03 18.76
C LEU A 52 -36.08 44.72 19.83
N ILE A 53 -36.96 43.74 19.58
CA ILE A 53 -37.98 43.33 20.55
C ILE A 53 -37.29 42.82 21.81
N ILE A 54 -36.28 41.95 21.71
CA ILE A 54 -35.51 41.44 22.85
C ILE A 54 -34.85 42.58 23.64
N ASP A 55 -34.31 43.58 22.97
CA ASP A 55 -33.70 44.73 23.64
C ASP A 55 -34.75 45.59 24.37
N LEU A 56 -35.98 45.69 23.85
CA LEU A 56 -37.10 46.32 24.58
C LEU A 56 -37.50 45.51 25.83
N PHE A 57 -37.58 44.18 25.73
CA PHE A 57 -37.82 43.33 26.91
C PHE A 57 -36.74 43.55 28.00
N LYS A 58 -35.46 43.65 27.62
CA LYS A 58 -34.37 43.97 28.56
C LYS A 58 -34.52 45.38 29.15
N GLN A 59 -34.81 46.39 28.32
CA GLN A 59 -34.97 47.78 28.75
C GLN A 59 -36.06 47.93 29.82
N TYR A 60 -37.13 47.14 29.71
CA TYR A 60 -38.26 47.17 30.64
C TYR A 60 -38.23 46.07 31.70
N GLU A 61 -37.13 45.31 31.81
CA GLU A 61 -36.95 44.22 32.78
C GLU A 61 -38.05 43.13 32.72
N ILE A 62 -38.62 42.89 31.53
CA ILE A 62 -39.68 41.90 31.31
C ILE A 62 -39.04 40.55 30.96
N SER A 63 -39.47 39.48 31.63
CA SER A 63 -39.04 38.11 31.34
C SER A 63 -39.54 37.64 29.97
N ILE A 64 -38.64 37.07 29.15
CA ILE A 64 -38.98 36.49 27.85
C ILE A 64 -39.20 34.97 27.99
N ASN A 65 -40.25 34.44 27.36
CA ASN A 65 -40.43 33.01 27.18
C ASN A 65 -39.76 32.54 25.87
N TYR A 66 -38.56 31.97 25.95
CA TYR A 66 -37.82 31.51 24.77
C TYR A 66 -38.33 30.19 24.18
N ASN A 67 -39.23 29.47 24.86
CA ASN A 67 -39.73 28.17 24.39
C ASN A 67 -40.55 28.26 23.09
N ILE A 68 -40.98 29.46 22.70
CA ILE A 68 -41.73 29.70 21.46
C ILE A 68 -40.83 30.03 20.26
N VAL A 69 -39.51 30.19 20.49
CA VAL A 69 -38.53 30.56 19.45
C VAL A 69 -38.03 29.29 18.76
N GLN A 70 -38.01 29.28 17.42
CA GLN A 70 -37.42 28.18 16.64
C GLN A 70 -35.93 27.97 16.96
N GLU A 71 -35.48 26.72 16.98
CA GLU A 71 -34.12 26.35 17.41
C GLU A 71 -33.00 27.07 16.64
N ASP A 72 -33.08 27.12 15.30
CA ASP A 72 -32.07 27.79 14.46
C ASP A 72 -31.94 29.29 14.79
N LEU A 73 -33.07 29.93 15.09
CA LEU A 73 -33.12 31.35 15.44
C LEU A 73 -32.58 31.60 16.84
N LEU A 74 -32.91 30.71 17.78
CA LEU A 74 -32.44 30.76 19.16
C LEU A 74 -30.93 30.55 19.23
N LEU A 75 -30.40 29.59 18.46
CA LEU A 75 -28.96 29.37 18.28
C LEU A 75 -28.27 30.63 17.75
N ARG A 76 -28.81 31.22 16.69
CA ARG A 76 -28.26 32.44 16.09
C ARG A 76 -28.27 33.62 17.07
N LEU A 77 -29.34 33.81 17.83
CA LEU A 77 -29.42 34.86 18.86
C LEU A 77 -28.35 34.67 19.94
N TRP A 78 -28.11 33.42 20.37
CA TRP A 78 -27.08 33.10 21.35
C TRP A 78 -25.67 33.30 20.78
N GLU A 79 -25.38 32.82 19.57
CA GLU A 79 -24.07 32.99 18.92
C GLU A 79 -23.67 34.47 18.77
N ASN A 80 -24.65 35.34 18.52
CA ASN A 80 -24.46 36.78 18.38
C ASN A 80 -24.52 37.53 19.72
N LYS A 81 -24.58 36.82 20.86
CA LYS A 81 -24.64 37.39 22.23
C LYS A 81 -25.83 38.33 22.45
N ILE A 82 -26.94 38.10 21.74
CA ILE A 82 -28.17 38.87 21.92
C ILE A 82 -28.91 38.40 23.17
N ILE A 83 -28.85 37.09 23.46
CA ILE A 83 -29.45 36.48 24.64
C ILE A 83 -28.37 35.89 25.54
N ASN A 84 -28.58 35.96 26.85
CA ASN A 84 -27.75 35.30 27.87
C ASN A 84 -28.33 33.93 28.28
N TYR A 85 -29.50 33.58 27.75
CA TYR A 85 -30.12 32.26 27.92
C TYR A 85 -29.32 31.21 27.16
N PHE A 86 -29.01 30.08 27.80
CA PHE A 86 -28.30 28.96 27.17
C PHE A 86 -29.28 28.03 26.44
N PRO A 87 -29.30 28.01 25.10
CA PRO A 87 -30.25 27.19 24.35
C PRO A 87 -29.76 25.74 24.24
N PHE A 88 -29.96 24.99 25.32
CA PHE A 88 -29.44 23.63 25.48
C PHE A 88 -29.71 22.72 24.27
N GLU A 89 -30.98 22.55 23.88
CA GLU A 89 -31.39 21.66 22.79
C GLU A 89 -30.81 22.11 21.44
N SER A 90 -30.87 23.40 21.13
CA SER A 90 -30.35 23.94 19.87
C SER A 90 -28.84 23.74 19.73
N ILE A 91 -28.09 23.90 20.82
CA ILE A 91 -26.63 23.67 20.83
C ILE A 91 -26.34 22.17 20.70
N TYR A 92 -27.05 21.33 21.45
CA TYR A 92 -26.88 19.87 21.38
C TYR A 92 -27.14 19.34 19.96
N ASN A 93 -28.28 19.71 19.36
CA ASN A 93 -28.65 19.30 18.00
C ASN A 93 -27.63 19.77 16.96
N ASN A 94 -27.10 20.99 17.11
CA ASN A 94 -26.06 21.49 16.23
C ASN A 94 -24.73 20.71 16.37
N LEU A 95 -24.33 20.35 17.60
CA LEU A 95 -23.16 19.49 17.84
C LEU A 95 -23.34 18.09 17.26
N ILE A 96 -24.54 17.50 17.38
CA ILE A 96 -24.90 16.24 16.74
C ILE A 96 -24.84 16.35 15.21
N SER A 97 -25.24 17.49 14.64
CA SER A 97 -25.08 17.74 13.21
C SER A 97 -23.61 17.70 12.79
N PHE A 98 -22.70 18.32 13.56
CA PHE A 98 -21.27 18.27 13.29
C PHE A 98 -20.72 16.85 13.43
N LYS A 99 -21.16 16.07 14.44
CA LYS A 99 -20.84 14.65 14.59
C LYS A 99 -21.27 13.84 13.36
N ASN A 100 -22.49 14.07 12.85
CA ASN A 100 -23.01 13.39 11.68
C ASN A 100 -22.14 13.66 10.44
N TYR A 101 -21.80 14.93 10.19
CA TYR A 101 -20.88 15.28 9.10
C TYR A 101 -19.47 14.70 9.30
N TYR A 102 -18.98 14.67 10.53
CA TYR A 102 -17.67 14.09 10.87
C TYR A 102 -17.59 12.60 10.52
N TYR A 103 -18.63 11.81 10.81
CA TYR A 103 -18.63 10.37 10.50
C TYR A 103 -19.13 10.04 9.09
N SER A 104 -19.84 10.94 8.40
CA SER A 104 -20.32 10.70 7.03
C SER A 104 -19.25 10.94 5.95
N THR A 105 -18.19 11.68 6.25
CA THR A 105 -17.12 11.99 5.29
C THR A 105 -15.89 11.08 5.43
N ASN A 106 -15.25 10.77 4.31
CA ASN A 106 -13.94 10.10 4.26
C ASN A 106 -12.77 11.09 4.16
N SER A 107 -13.02 12.40 3.99
CA SER A 107 -11.97 13.41 3.88
C SER A 107 -11.45 13.83 5.25
N ALA A 108 -10.14 13.70 5.47
CA ALA A 108 -9.48 14.13 6.71
C ALA A 108 -9.65 15.65 6.96
N ASP A 109 -9.58 16.45 5.89
CA ASP A 109 -9.73 17.90 5.98
C ASP A 109 -11.16 18.29 6.39
N GLU A 110 -12.17 17.59 5.88
CA GLU A 110 -13.56 17.82 6.27
C GLU A 110 -13.82 17.40 7.72
N LYS A 111 -13.27 16.25 8.16
CA LYS A 111 -13.34 15.84 9.57
C LYS A 111 -12.74 16.89 10.49
N SER A 112 -11.54 17.37 10.16
CA SER A 112 -10.87 18.43 10.92
C SER A 112 -11.73 19.70 10.99
N LYS A 113 -12.30 20.14 9.87
CA LYS A 113 -13.19 21.32 9.81
C LYS A 113 -14.38 21.22 10.75
N TYR A 114 -15.13 20.11 10.74
CA TYR A 114 -16.31 19.97 11.60
C TYR A 114 -15.94 19.75 13.07
N PHE A 115 -14.84 19.07 13.34
CA PHE A 115 -14.30 18.94 14.69
C PHE A 115 -13.90 20.31 15.27
N SER A 116 -13.18 21.14 14.51
CA SER A 116 -12.81 22.50 14.93
C SER A 116 -14.04 23.39 15.17
N LYS A 117 -15.09 23.25 14.35
CA LYS A 117 -16.36 23.96 14.58
C LYS A 117 -17.00 23.54 15.91
N ALA A 118 -17.06 22.24 16.20
CA ALA A 118 -17.59 21.74 17.46
C ALA A 118 -16.76 22.23 18.66
N SER A 119 -15.43 22.16 18.58
CA SER A 119 -14.53 22.67 19.62
C SER A 119 -14.76 24.15 19.90
N ALA A 120 -14.90 24.98 18.86
CA ALA A 120 -15.17 26.42 19.01
C ALA A 120 -16.54 26.72 19.65
N TYR A 121 -17.49 25.78 19.62
CA TYR A 121 -18.73 25.88 20.39
C TYR A 121 -18.50 25.51 21.85
N ILE A 122 -17.76 24.43 22.12
CA ILE A 122 -17.42 24.02 23.49
C ILE A 122 -16.65 25.14 24.22
N ASP A 123 -15.79 25.88 23.53
CA ASP A 123 -15.06 27.01 24.11
C ASP A 123 -15.97 28.19 24.55
N LYS A 124 -17.21 28.26 24.05
CA LYS A 124 -18.18 29.33 24.36
C LYS A 124 -19.16 28.98 25.47
N ILE A 125 -19.27 27.70 25.85
CA ILE A 125 -20.24 27.25 26.84
C ILE A 125 -19.58 27.13 28.22
N THR A 126 -20.37 27.20 29.29
CA THR A 126 -19.83 27.02 30.65
C THR A 126 -19.50 25.54 30.89
N ASN A 127 -18.60 25.26 31.84
CA ASN A 127 -18.29 23.87 32.21
C ASN A 127 -19.53 23.12 32.73
N ALA A 128 -20.41 23.81 33.47
CA ALA A 128 -21.67 23.22 33.94
C ALA A 128 -22.58 22.82 32.78
N ASP A 129 -22.74 23.70 31.78
CA ASP A 129 -23.53 23.42 30.58
C ASP A 129 -22.92 22.29 29.74
N PHE A 130 -21.58 22.26 29.64
CA PHE A 130 -20.90 21.18 28.93
C PHE A 130 -21.10 19.83 29.62
N LYS A 131 -21.01 19.76 30.95
CA LYS A 131 -21.32 18.53 31.71
C LYS A 131 -22.76 18.07 31.48
N ASN A 132 -23.73 18.99 31.40
CA ASN A 132 -25.11 18.64 31.06
C ASN A 132 -25.24 18.08 29.63
N ILE A 133 -24.50 18.64 28.66
CA ILE A 133 -24.43 18.11 27.29
C ILE A 133 -23.84 16.71 27.29
N LEU A 134 -22.74 16.48 28.00
CA LEU A 134 -22.10 15.17 28.12
C LEU A 134 -23.07 14.15 28.72
N ALA A 135 -23.79 14.50 29.79
CA ALA A 135 -24.80 13.64 30.38
C ALA A 135 -25.90 13.27 29.36
N LYS A 136 -26.40 14.23 28.59
CA LYS A 136 -27.47 14.00 27.60
C LYS A 136 -27.11 12.98 26.52
N THR A 137 -25.83 12.85 26.15
CA THR A 137 -25.39 11.87 25.13
C THR A 137 -25.76 10.42 25.45
N HIS A 138 -25.95 10.09 26.73
CA HIS A 138 -26.14 8.73 27.20
C HIS A 138 -27.10 8.63 28.41
N PHE A 139 -27.83 9.71 28.72
CA PHE A 139 -28.76 9.80 29.84
C PHE A 139 -29.90 8.78 29.73
N GLU A 140 -30.51 8.67 28.55
CA GLU A 140 -31.65 7.77 28.27
C GLU A 140 -31.21 6.35 27.91
N LYS A 141 -29.91 6.05 28.00
CA LYS A 141 -29.34 4.77 27.57
C LYS A 141 -28.88 3.97 28.78
N ASP A 142 -29.59 2.88 29.07
CA ASP A 142 -29.21 1.91 30.08
C ASP A 142 -27.95 1.14 29.69
N THR A 143 -27.75 0.92 28.39
CA THR A 143 -26.57 0.24 27.85
C THR A 143 -26.18 0.85 26.51
N ILE A 144 -24.88 1.01 26.28
CA ILE A 144 -24.32 1.46 25.00
C ILE A 144 -23.95 0.22 24.17
N ASN A 145 -24.85 -0.13 23.24
CA ASN A 145 -24.73 -1.28 22.34
C ASN A 145 -25.03 -0.92 20.86
N GLU A 146 -25.24 0.36 20.56
CA GLU A 146 -25.53 0.87 19.21
C GLU A 146 -24.37 1.70 18.67
N LYS A 147 -24.06 1.51 17.38
CA LYS A 147 -22.92 2.17 16.74
C LYS A 147 -23.04 3.70 16.77
N ASP A 148 -24.24 4.23 16.52
CA ASP A 148 -24.47 5.68 16.50
C ASP A 148 -24.32 6.32 17.89
N THR A 149 -24.85 5.65 18.91
CA THR A 149 -24.66 6.05 20.31
C THR A 149 -23.17 6.04 20.68
N PHE A 150 -22.45 4.98 20.31
CA PHE A 150 -21.00 4.89 20.55
C PHE A 150 -20.21 5.99 19.83
N GLN A 151 -20.52 6.27 18.57
CA GLN A 151 -19.94 7.37 17.80
C GLN A 151 -20.23 8.74 18.44
N THR A 152 -21.43 8.92 18.98
CA THR A 152 -21.80 10.14 19.70
C THR A 152 -20.94 10.31 20.94
N VAL A 153 -20.86 9.32 21.82
CA VAL A 153 -20.08 9.45 23.07
C VAL A 153 -18.59 9.62 22.79
N THR A 154 -18.02 8.92 21.82
CA THR A 154 -16.59 9.05 21.44
C THR A 154 -16.27 10.40 20.81
N PHE A 155 -17.13 10.93 19.94
CA PHE A 155 -16.99 12.29 19.43
C PHE A 155 -16.93 13.32 20.56
N PHE A 156 -17.78 13.16 21.58
CA PHE A 156 -17.75 14.04 22.75
C PHE A 156 -16.51 13.81 23.63
N ILE A 157 -16.04 12.57 23.83
CA ILE A 157 -14.78 12.28 24.54
C ILE A 157 -13.60 13.05 23.91
N ASP A 158 -13.57 13.14 22.58
CA ASP A 158 -12.51 13.84 21.84
C ASP A 158 -12.58 15.37 22.02
N LEU A 159 -13.76 15.92 22.28
CA LEU A 159 -13.97 17.36 22.53
C LEU A 159 -13.63 17.79 23.96
N ILE A 160 -13.47 16.86 24.90
CA ILE A 160 -13.12 17.19 26.28
C ILE A 160 -11.62 17.53 26.37
N SER A 161 -11.31 18.78 26.73
CA SER A 161 -9.95 19.27 26.95
C SER A 161 -9.42 19.00 28.37
N ASP A 162 -10.31 19.01 29.36
CA ASP A 162 -9.97 18.73 30.76
C ASP A 162 -9.78 17.23 31.03
N ILE A 163 -8.62 16.85 31.56
CA ILE A 163 -8.23 15.44 31.73
C ILE A 163 -9.09 14.76 32.80
N GLU A 164 -9.42 15.46 33.89
CA GLU A 164 -10.22 14.90 34.98
C GLU A 164 -11.64 14.58 34.51
N THR A 165 -12.32 15.57 33.93
CA THR A 165 -13.66 15.41 33.33
C THR A 165 -13.66 14.33 32.23
N LYS A 166 -12.60 14.26 31.43
CA LYS A 166 -12.47 13.23 30.38
C LYS A 166 -12.40 11.82 30.98
N ASN A 167 -11.61 11.64 32.03
CA ASN A 167 -11.48 10.34 32.70
C ASN A 167 -12.78 9.93 33.41
N GLU A 168 -13.46 10.86 34.10
CA GLU A 168 -14.77 10.63 34.72
C GLU A 168 -15.79 10.16 33.68
N TYR A 169 -15.87 10.88 32.56
CA TYR A 169 -16.80 10.57 31.49
C TYR A 169 -16.48 9.24 30.80
N ILE A 170 -15.20 8.94 30.52
CA ILE A 170 -14.80 7.63 29.97
C ILE A 170 -15.17 6.50 30.93
N ALA A 171 -15.00 6.67 32.25
CA ALA A 171 -15.37 5.67 33.23
C ALA A 171 -16.90 5.43 33.24
N GLU A 172 -17.70 6.48 33.18
CA GLU A 172 -19.16 6.38 33.07
C GLU A 172 -19.60 5.65 31.79
N ILE A 173 -19.04 6.04 30.64
CA ILE A 173 -19.32 5.40 29.35
C ILE A 173 -18.89 3.93 29.37
N SER A 174 -17.71 3.62 29.92
CA SER A 174 -17.21 2.24 30.04
C SER A 174 -18.15 1.38 30.89
N ASN A 175 -18.70 1.93 31.98
CA ASN A 175 -19.64 1.19 32.85
C ASN A 175 -20.96 0.87 32.13
N LYS A 176 -21.45 1.77 31.27
CA LYS A 176 -22.67 1.57 30.48
C LYS A 176 -22.44 0.79 29.18
N ALA A 177 -21.21 0.69 28.69
CA ALA A 177 -20.91 -0.02 27.45
C ALA A 177 -21.02 -1.54 27.61
N ASP A 178 -21.55 -2.19 26.57
CA ASP A 178 -21.43 -3.64 26.46
C ASP A 178 -19.97 -4.05 26.22
N SER A 179 -19.70 -5.36 26.27
CA SER A 179 -18.34 -5.89 26.11
C SER A 179 -17.72 -5.57 24.74
N TYR A 180 -18.53 -5.44 23.68
CA TYR A 180 -18.02 -5.08 22.36
C TYR A 180 -17.58 -3.61 22.30
N TYR A 181 -18.36 -2.68 22.85
CA TYR A 181 -17.96 -1.28 22.87
C TYR A 181 -16.89 -0.97 23.91
N LYS A 182 -16.81 -1.73 25.02
CA LYS A 182 -15.63 -1.72 25.91
C LYS A 182 -14.35 -2.09 25.16
N LEU A 183 -14.41 -3.13 24.32
CA LEU A 183 -13.31 -3.50 23.42
C LEU A 183 -12.95 -2.38 22.44
N GLN A 184 -13.94 -1.68 21.88
CA GLN A 184 -13.69 -0.53 21.00
C GLN A 184 -13.02 0.63 21.74
N LEU A 185 -13.48 0.99 22.95
CA LEU A 185 -12.84 2.02 23.79
C LEU A 185 -11.37 1.68 24.07
N PHE A 186 -11.09 0.40 24.32
CA PHE A 186 -9.75 -0.09 24.54
C PHE A 186 -8.87 0.02 23.28
N ILE A 187 -9.38 -0.34 22.10
CA ILE A 187 -8.60 -0.27 20.85
C ILE A 187 -8.33 1.19 20.43
N LEU A 188 -9.27 2.09 20.69
CA LEU A 188 -9.20 3.51 20.35
C LEU A 188 -8.38 4.35 21.36
N ASP A 189 -7.71 3.72 22.32
CA ASP A 189 -6.89 4.37 23.35
C ASP A 189 -7.65 5.27 24.35
N TYR A 190 -8.97 5.10 24.47
CA TYR A 190 -9.73 5.78 25.53
C TYR A 190 -9.53 5.13 26.89
N THR A 191 -9.29 3.82 26.95
CA THR A 191 -9.01 3.11 28.21
C THR A 191 -7.88 2.08 28.06
N TYR A 192 -7.28 1.74 29.20
CA TYR A 192 -6.37 0.60 29.37
C TYR A 192 -6.98 -0.50 30.26
N ASP A 193 -8.15 -0.24 30.84
CA ASP A 193 -8.87 -1.20 31.65
C ASP A 193 -9.76 -2.06 30.76
N ILE A 194 -9.67 -3.38 30.92
CA ILE A 194 -10.42 -4.34 30.14
C ILE A 194 -10.50 -5.68 30.86
N ASP A 195 -11.70 -6.27 30.91
CA ASP A 195 -11.85 -7.68 31.23
C ASP A 195 -11.58 -8.49 29.96
N TYR A 196 -10.41 -9.13 29.91
CA TYR A 196 -9.98 -9.91 28.75
C TYR A 196 -10.97 -11.02 28.38
N ASN A 197 -11.53 -11.73 29.37
CA ASN A 197 -12.38 -12.89 29.09
C ASN A 197 -13.72 -12.47 28.48
N ASP A 198 -14.24 -11.31 28.88
CA ASP A 198 -15.50 -10.79 28.36
C ASP A 198 -15.37 -10.31 26.92
N VAL A 199 -14.22 -9.73 26.57
CA VAL A 199 -14.03 -9.08 25.26
C VAL A 199 -13.45 -10.00 24.19
N VAL A 200 -12.69 -11.03 24.58
CA VAL A 200 -11.89 -11.83 23.64
C VAL A 200 -12.75 -12.48 22.56
N ILE A 201 -13.98 -12.88 22.90
CA ILE A 201 -14.93 -13.49 21.94
C ILE A 201 -15.30 -12.54 20.80
N TYR A 202 -15.28 -11.22 21.03
CA TYR A 202 -15.63 -10.20 20.05
C TYR A 202 -14.47 -9.79 19.15
N THR A 203 -13.26 -10.29 19.42
CA THR A 203 -12.08 -10.00 18.57
C THR A 203 -12.26 -10.47 17.13
N GLY A 204 -13.10 -11.49 16.91
CA GLY A 204 -13.49 -11.95 15.57
C GLY A 204 -14.34 -10.96 14.78
N LEU A 205 -14.95 -9.95 15.42
CA LEU A 205 -15.71 -8.90 14.73
C LEU A 205 -14.83 -7.70 14.33
N LEU A 206 -13.57 -7.67 14.78
CA LEU A 206 -12.65 -6.59 14.49
C LEU A 206 -12.02 -6.74 13.11
N SER A 207 -11.68 -5.60 12.48
CA SER A 207 -10.80 -5.59 11.33
C SER A 207 -9.41 -6.12 11.69
N SER A 208 -8.65 -6.63 10.72
CA SER A 208 -7.30 -7.14 10.95
C SER A 208 -6.39 -6.14 11.67
N THR A 209 -6.42 -4.87 11.24
CA THR A 209 -5.65 -3.80 11.89
C THR A 209 -6.03 -3.66 13.37
N ALA A 210 -7.33 -3.69 13.68
CA ALA A 210 -7.83 -3.61 15.04
C ALA A 210 -7.48 -4.85 15.88
N GLN A 211 -7.50 -6.07 15.30
CA GLN A 211 -7.04 -7.29 15.98
C GLN A 211 -5.55 -7.21 16.35
N LYS A 212 -4.70 -6.72 15.43
CA LYS A 212 -3.26 -6.52 15.68
C LYS A 212 -3.04 -5.50 16.80
N LEU A 213 -3.79 -4.40 16.80
CA LEU A 213 -3.72 -3.39 17.86
C LEU A 213 -4.17 -3.94 19.21
N PHE A 214 -5.31 -4.65 19.25
CA PHE A 214 -5.79 -5.32 20.46
C PHE A 214 -4.69 -6.22 21.03
N PHE A 215 -4.15 -7.14 20.22
CA PHE A 215 -3.11 -8.06 20.65
C PHE A 215 -1.87 -7.33 21.18
N LYS A 216 -1.33 -6.35 20.44
CA LYS A 216 -0.15 -5.59 20.92
C LYS A 216 -0.42 -4.84 22.21
N LYS A 217 -1.62 -4.28 22.39
CA LYS A 217 -2.01 -3.57 23.60
C LYS A 217 -2.20 -4.54 24.78
N THR A 218 -2.73 -5.74 24.55
CA THR A 218 -2.74 -6.83 25.53
C THR A 218 -1.32 -7.20 25.96
N ILE A 219 -0.38 -7.36 25.01
CA ILE A 219 1.04 -7.63 25.32
C ILE A 219 1.66 -6.48 26.14
N LYS A 220 1.33 -5.22 25.86
CA LYS A 220 1.76 -4.07 26.69
C LYS A 220 1.26 -4.21 28.14
N LEU A 221 -0.01 -4.56 28.34
CA LEU A 221 -0.55 -4.72 29.70
C LEU A 221 0.12 -5.88 30.46
N ILE A 222 0.49 -6.96 29.77
CA ILE A 222 1.29 -8.05 30.33
C ILE A 222 2.68 -7.55 30.72
N ALA A 223 3.34 -6.78 29.85
CA ALA A 223 4.65 -6.18 30.13
C ALA A 223 4.63 -5.24 31.35
N GLU A 224 3.55 -4.47 31.51
CA GLU A 224 3.30 -3.57 32.64
C GLU A 224 2.79 -4.31 33.90
N LYS A 225 2.63 -5.64 33.85
CA LYS A 225 2.06 -6.48 34.92
C LYS A 225 0.64 -6.10 35.35
N LYS A 226 -0.11 -5.40 34.49
CA LYS A 226 -1.52 -5.03 34.70
C LYS A 226 -2.48 -6.15 34.31
N LEU A 227 -2.02 -7.08 33.49
CA LEU A 227 -2.78 -8.23 33.03
C LEU A 227 -1.91 -9.49 33.11
N GLN A 228 -2.48 -10.59 33.60
CA GLN A 228 -1.80 -11.88 33.66
C GLN A 228 -2.53 -12.85 32.74
N LEU A 229 -1.93 -13.17 31.60
CA LEU A 229 -2.46 -14.14 30.64
C LEU A 229 -1.41 -15.17 30.28
N THR A 230 -1.88 -16.39 30.05
CA THR A 230 -1.09 -17.47 29.47
C THR A 230 -1.12 -17.40 27.94
N ILE A 231 -0.28 -18.21 27.27
CA ILE A 231 -0.33 -18.29 25.80
C ILE A 231 -1.61 -18.99 25.35
N GLU A 232 -2.10 -19.93 26.15
CA GLU A 232 -3.37 -20.61 25.96
C GLU A 232 -4.54 -19.62 26.04
N ASP A 233 -4.45 -18.59 26.88
CA ASP A 233 -5.41 -17.48 26.87
C ASP A 233 -5.30 -16.66 25.58
N LEU A 234 -4.09 -16.28 25.16
CA LEU A 234 -3.88 -15.52 23.92
C LEU A 234 -4.36 -16.27 22.66
N GLN A 235 -4.40 -17.60 22.69
CA GLN A 235 -4.97 -18.43 21.62
C GLN A 235 -6.50 -18.35 21.54
N LYS A 236 -7.19 -17.86 22.59
CA LYS A 236 -8.64 -17.62 22.57
C LYS A 236 -9.02 -16.41 21.73
N ILE A 237 -8.06 -15.57 21.32
CA ILE A 237 -8.31 -14.47 20.39
C ILE A 237 -8.88 -15.07 19.11
N THR A 238 -10.19 -14.91 18.94
CA THR A 238 -10.92 -15.39 17.79
C THR A 238 -10.40 -14.64 16.57
N THR A 239 -9.57 -15.29 15.79
CA THR A 239 -9.27 -14.83 14.44
C THR A 239 -10.41 -15.30 13.54
N ILE A 240 -10.82 -14.45 12.60
CA ILE A 240 -11.98 -14.70 11.75
C ILE A 240 -11.81 -16.07 11.07
N ASP A 241 -12.74 -17.01 11.34
CA ASP A 241 -12.73 -18.28 10.64
C ASP A 241 -13.13 -18.09 9.16
N TYR A 242 -12.67 -19.02 8.32
CA TYR A 242 -12.85 -18.92 6.88
C TYR A 242 -14.32 -18.76 6.45
N GLN A 243 -15.26 -19.37 7.18
CA GLN A 243 -16.68 -19.38 6.82
C GLN A 243 -17.33 -18.02 7.12
N THR A 244 -17.09 -17.46 8.30
CA THR A 244 -17.59 -16.15 8.72
C THR A 244 -17.06 -15.03 7.83
N SER A 245 -15.83 -15.20 7.32
CA SER A 245 -15.24 -14.20 6.42
C SER A 245 -15.76 -14.24 4.98
N GLU A 246 -16.12 -15.40 4.41
CA GLU A 246 -16.66 -15.41 3.04
C GLU A 246 -17.95 -14.59 2.96
N TYR A 247 -18.76 -14.58 4.04
CA TYR A 247 -19.92 -13.71 4.17
C TYR A 247 -19.55 -12.22 4.26
N ALA A 248 -18.51 -11.85 5.02
CA ALA A 248 -18.07 -10.46 5.13
C ALA A 248 -17.47 -9.92 3.81
N LYS A 249 -16.82 -10.80 3.04
CA LYS A 249 -16.18 -10.49 1.75
C LYS A 249 -17.18 -10.09 0.66
N GLU A 250 -18.42 -10.57 0.74
CA GLU A 250 -19.52 -10.13 -0.13
C GLU A 250 -19.92 -8.66 0.12
N ILE A 251 -19.56 -8.10 1.28
CA ILE A 251 -19.98 -6.76 1.72
C ILE A 251 -18.90 -5.70 1.44
N ASP A 252 -17.62 -5.99 1.73
CA ASP A 252 -16.54 -4.99 1.66
C ASP A 252 -15.44 -5.27 0.62
N GLY A 253 -15.44 -6.46 0.00
CA GLY A 253 -14.45 -6.88 -1.01
C GLY A 253 -13.03 -7.08 -0.49
N VAL A 254 -12.80 -7.07 0.82
CA VAL A 254 -11.46 -7.17 1.42
C VAL A 254 -11.06 -8.64 1.61
N GLY A 255 -9.83 -8.99 1.21
CA GLY A 255 -9.27 -10.32 1.45
C GLY A 255 -9.06 -10.60 2.94
N LEU A 256 -9.18 -11.86 3.33
CA LEU A 256 -8.82 -12.36 4.65
C LEU A 256 -7.38 -11.98 5.04
N ASP A 257 -7.15 -11.71 6.33
CA ASP A 257 -5.80 -11.49 6.88
C ASP A 257 -5.58 -12.38 8.11
N PHE A 258 -4.83 -13.46 7.91
CA PHE A 258 -4.50 -14.44 8.93
C PHE A 258 -3.18 -14.17 9.65
N THR A 259 -2.62 -12.97 9.52
CA THR A 259 -1.32 -12.61 10.11
C THR A 259 -1.28 -12.95 11.61
N LEU A 260 -2.30 -12.57 12.37
CA LEU A 260 -2.33 -12.83 13.82
C LEU A 260 -2.36 -14.34 14.13
N SER A 261 -3.13 -15.13 13.37
CA SER A 261 -3.15 -16.60 13.50
C SER A 261 -1.77 -17.22 13.26
N VAL A 262 -1.09 -16.76 12.21
CA VAL A 262 0.28 -17.21 11.88
C VAL A 262 1.24 -16.85 13.01
N ILE A 263 1.15 -15.63 13.55
CA ILE A 263 2.00 -15.16 14.64
C ILE A 263 1.77 -15.95 15.93
N LEU A 264 0.51 -16.14 16.34
CA LEU A 264 0.18 -16.96 17.51
C LEU A 264 0.70 -18.40 17.37
N LYS A 265 0.57 -18.99 16.17
CA LYS A 265 1.10 -20.33 15.91
C LYS A 265 2.63 -20.37 15.98
N ILE A 266 3.32 -19.38 15.42
CA ILE A 266 4.79 -19.26 15.52
C ILE A 266 5.24 -19.15 16.99
N ILE A 267 4.54 -18.32 17.79
CA ILE A 267 4.82 -18.15 19.23
C ILE A 267 4.73 -19.50 19.96
N VAL A 268 3.68 -20.29 19.68
CA VAL A 268 3.46 -21.60 20.28
C VAL A 268 4.56 -22.60 19.87
N ASP A 269 4.93 -22.62 18.59
CA ASP A 269 5.95 -23.53 18.08
C ASP A 269 7.34 -23.22 18.67
N LEU A 270 7.68 -21.92 18.80
CA LEU A 270 8.90 -21.47 19.45
C LEU A 270 8.92 -21.81 20.95
N LYS A 271 7.81 -21.62 21.67
CA LYS A 271 7.67 -22.04 23.08
C LYS A 271 7.94 -23.53 23.27
N ASN A 272 7.47 -24.35 22.34
CA ASN A 272 7.63 -25.81 22.40
C ASN A 272 9.01 -26.29 21.90
N GLY A 273 9.95 -25.37 21.60
CA GLY A 273 11.27 -25.72 21.06
C GLY A 273 11.22 -26.38 19.69
N THR A 274 10.09 -26.29 18.98
CA THR A 274 9.96 -26.84 17.64
C THR A 274 10.78 -25.97 16.70
N SER A 275 11.70 -26.58 15.94
CA SER A 275 12.44 -25.82 14.94
C SER A 275 11.45 -25.25 13.93
N THR A 276 11.31 -23.93 13.93
CA THR A 276 10.54 -23.16 12.93
C THR A 276 11.30 -23.21 11.61
N SER A 277 11.33 -24.39 11.00
CA SER A 277 11.98 -24.62 9.72
C SER A 277 11.22 -23.86 8.64
N ARG A 278 11.89 -23.61 7.50
CA ARG A 278 11.26 -22.95 6.35
C ARG A 278 9.95 -23.62 5.95
N ASN A 279 9.90 -24.96 6.00
CA ASN A 279 8.70 -25.73 5.66
C ASN A 279 7.60 -25.49 6.70
N THR A 280 7.94 -25.44 8.00
CA THR A 280 6.99 -25.21 9.08
C THR A 280 6.23 -23.88 8.91
N VAL A 281 6.93 -22.78 8.61
CA VAL A 281 6.27 -21.48 8.39
C VAL A 281 5.36 -21.51 7.16
N PHE A 282 5.81 -22.12 6.06
CA PHE A 282 4.97 -22.30 4.88
C PHE A 282 3.76 -23.19 5.17
N ASP A 283 3.92 -24.24 5.96
CA ASP A 283 2.85 -25.15 6.34
C ASP A 283 1.83 -24.47 7.25
N ILE A 284 2.28 -23.64 8.19
CA ILE A 284 1.42 -22.77 9.02
C ILE A 284 0.62 -21.83 8.11
N VAL A 285 1.30 -21.06 7.25
CA VAL A 285 0.60 -20.14 6.33
C VAL A 285 -0.40 -20.91 5.48
N ALA A 286 -0.02 -22.06 4.95
CA ALA A 286 -0.85 -22.85 4.07
C ALA A 286 -1.85 -23.78 4.82
N SER A 287 -1.87 -23.81 6.15
CA SER A 287 -2.96 -24.42 6.95
C SER A 287 -4.06 -23.41 7.25
N TYR A 288 -3.70 -22.13 7.37
CA TYR A 288 -4.66 -21.03 7.56
C TYR A 288 -5.18 -20.45 6.23
N VAL A 289 -4.42 -20.56 5.14
CA VAL A 289 -4.76 -19.97 3.83
C VAL A 289 -5.21 -21.03 2.83
N LYS A 290 -6.49 -20.98 2.43
CA LYS A 290 -7.03 -21.85 1.37
C LYS A 290 -6.72 -21.31 -0.03
N ARG A 291 -6.82 -20.00 -0.24
CA ARG A 291 -6.53 -19.33 -1.53
C ARG A 291 -5.61 -18.13 -1.26
N PRO A 292 -4.58 -17.84 -2.07
CA PRO A 292 -3.68 -16.71 -1.79
C PRO A 292 -4.33 -15.32 -1.81
N LYS A 293 -5.49 -15.16 -2.44
CA LYS A 293 -6.31 -13.92 -2.32
C LYS A 293 -6.92 -13.72 -0.92
N ASP A 294 -6.84 -14.73 -0.06
CA ASP A 294 -7.31 -14.74 1.33
C ASP A 294 -6.15 -14.45 2.31
N LEU A 295 -4.97 -14.10 1.82
CA LEU A 295 -3.87 -13.53 2.63
C LEU A 295 -3.04 -12.68 1.68
N LEU A 296 -3.11 -11.36 1.79
CA LEU A 296 -2.35 -10.49 0.87
C LEU A 296 -0.88 -10.36 1.32
N VAL A 297 -0.63 -10.17 2.62
CA VAL A 297 0.71 -9.96 3.20
C VAL A 297 0.67 -10.35 4.69
N ILE A 298 1.72 -11.01 5.19
CA ILE A 298 1.99 -11.17 6.63
C ILE A 298 2.77 -9.93 7.10
N ASP A 299 2.19 -9.10 7.95
CA ASP A 299 2.77 -7.82 8.35
C ASP A 299 2.56 -7.43 9.83
N GLY A 300 2.86 -6.19 10.18
CA GLY A 300 2.50 -5.61 11.48
C GLY A 300 3.31 -6.08 12.69
N PHE A 301 4.07 -7.19 12.59
CA PHE A 301 4.84 -7.77 13.70
C PHE A 301 6.36 -7.84 13.43
N PHE A 302 6.87 -7.11 12.45
CA PHE A 302 8.27 -7.17 12.05
C PHE A 302 8.82 -5.77 11.74
N GLU A 303 10.09 -5.54 12.04
CA GLU A 303 10.76 -4.29 11.72
C GLU A 303 10.96 -4.10 10.23
N LYS A 304 10.62 -2.92 9.72
CA LYS A 304 10.85 -2.57 8.31
C LYS A 304 12.33 -2.33 8.06
N CYS A 305 12.85 -2.83 6.95
CA CYS A 305 14.21 -2.51 6.55
C CYS A 305 14.28 -1.07 6.03
N THR A 306 15.08 -0.22 6.67
CA THR A 306 15.29 1.18 6.30
C THR A 306 16.54 1.40 5.43
N GLY A 307 17.17 0.32 4.98
CA GLY A 307 18.40 0.34 4.17
C GLY A 307 19.56 -0.37 4.85
N LYS A 308 20.58 -0.74 4.07
CA LYS A 308 21.76 -1.41 4.62
C LYS A 308 22.76 -0.40 5.17
N THR A 309 23.35 -0.75 6.29
CA THR A 309 24.51 -0.06 6.83
C THR A 309 25.76 -0.62 6.16
N ILE A 310 26.56 0.26 5.57
CA ILE A 310 27.82 -0.09 4.89
C ILE A 310 29.02 0.45 5.67
N ILE A 311 30.23 0.11 5.24
CA ILE A 311 31.46 0.72 5.74
C ILE A 311 32.03 1.71 4.74
N GLU A 312 32.57 2.82 5.24
CA GLU A 312 33.37 3.78 4.47
C GLU A 312 34.73 3.98 5.15
N LYS A 313 35.77 4.23 4.35
CA LYS A 313 37.13 4.44 4.83
C LYS A 313 37.29 5.90 5.25
N LEU A 314 37.74 6.14 6.48
CA LEU A 314 37.86 7.48 7.05
C LEU A 314 39.21 8.13 6.72
N ASP A 315 40.33 7.45 7.01
CA ASP A 315 41.70 7.91 6.69
C ASP A 315 42.76 6.80 6.89
N ASN A 316 43.98 7.04 6.38
CA ASN A 316 45.16 6.20 6.59
C ASN A 316 45.97 6.74 7.78
N THR A 317 46.19 5.92 8.81
CA THR A 317 47.20 6.20 9.86
C THR A 317 48.43 5.37 9.58
N ILE A 318 49.59 6.02 9.52
CA ILE A 318 50.88 5.35 9.37
C ILE A 318 51.40 5.04 10.76
N ASN A 319 51.65 3.77 11.06
CA ASN A 319 52.35 3.39 12.28
C ASN A 319 53.79 3.95 12.22
N PRO A 320 54.19 4.83 13.16
CA PRO A 320 55.51 5.47 13.14
C PRO A 320 56.69 4.48 13.21
N GLU A 321 56.47 3.29 13.78
CA GLU A 321 57.54 2.30 14.03
C GLU A 321 57.62 1.24 12.92
N THR A 322 56.48 0.79 12.40
CA THR A 322 56.44 -0.30 11.39
C THR A 322 56.27 0.20 9.95
N LYS A 323 55.97 1.49 9.74
CA LYS A 323 55.53 2.07 8.46
C LYS A 323 54.30 1.40 7.83
N GLU A 324 53.57 0.57 8.59
CA GLU A 324 52.33 -0.04 8.11
C GLU A 324 51.18 0.96 8.12
N VAL A 325 50.34 0.91 7.09
CA VAL A 325 49.14 1.73 6.95
C VAL A 325 47.98 1.00 7.62
N ALA A 326 47.53 1.50 8.77
CA ALA A 326 46.29 1.05 9.40
C ALA A 326 45.12 1.81 8.76
N GLU A 327 44.27 1.09 8.04
CA GLU A 327 43.05 1.63 7.45
C GLU A 327 41.93 1.71 8.50
N HIS A 328 41.37 2.90 8.71
CA HIS A 328 40.23 3.09 9.60
C HIS A 328 38.91 3.12 8.84
N TYR A 329 37.91 2.39 9.33
CA TYR A 329 36.58 2.28 8.74
C TYR A 329 35.51 2.75 9.73
N ILE A 330 34.46 3.39 9.21
CA ILE A 330 33.26 3.76 9.95
C ILE A 330 32.02 3.13 9.33
N THR A 331 30.96 2.90 10.12
CA THR A 331 29.67 2.44 9.62
C THR A 331 28.79 3.64 9.23
N ILE A 332 28.14 3.54 8.07
CA ILE A 332 27.23 4.58 7.56
C ILE A 332 25.95 3.90 7.08
N LYS A 333 24.82 4.35 7.64
CA LYS A 333 23.50 3.91 7.21
C LYS A 333 23.14 4.60 5.89
N LYS A 334 22.93 3.82 4.83
CA LYS A 334 22.49 4.35 3.54
C LYS A 334 21.02 4.02 3.32
N GLU A 335 20.16 4.99 3.62
CA GLU A 335 18.71 4.88 3.42
C GLU A 335 18.32 4.60 1.96
N LYS A 336 19.15 5.05 1.00
CA LYS A 336 18.99 4.77 -0.43
C LYS A 336 19.40 3.36 -0.85
N PHE A 337 20.13 2.63 0.01
CA PHE A 337 20.60 1.28 -0.29
C PHE A 337 19.66 0.23 0.31
N LEU A 338 18.42 0.24 -0.19
CA LEU A 338 17.40 -0.72 0.22
C LEU A 338 17.73 -2.12 -0.34
N PRO A 339 17.50 -3.19 0.45
CA PRO A 339 17.44 -4.53 -0.12
C PRO A 339 16.33 -4.60 -1.18
N ARG A 340 16.57 -5.40 -2.22
CA ARG A 340 15.69 -5.50 -3.40
C ARG A 340 14.37 -6.21 -3.08
N PHE A 341 14.37 -7.13 -2.13
CA PHE A 341 13.26 -8.06 -1.86
C PHE A 341 12.88 -8.15 -0.38
N SER A 342 13.62 -7.51 0.51
CA SER A 342 13.36 -7.56 1.95
C SER A 342 12.56 -6.33 2.38
N THR A 343 11.26 -6.50 2.64
CA THR A 343 10.44 -5.45 3.27
C THR A 343 10.78 -5.32 4.75
N TYR A 344 10.99 -6.46 5.42
CA TYR A 344 11.41 -6.52 6.82
C TYR A 344 12.90 -6.81 6.95
N CYS A 345 13.51 -6.40 8.06
CA CYS A 345 14.94 -6.63 8.28
C CYS A 345 15.23 -8.12 8.56
N ASP A 346 15.70 -8.83 7.53
CA ASP A 346 16.01 -10.26 7.57
C ASP A 346 17.52 -10.56 7.57
N GLY A 347 18.34 -9.61 8.03
CA GLY A 347 19.78 -9.79 8.13
C GLY A 347 20.11 -10.98 9.04
N VAL A 348 20.86 -11.96 8.54
CA VAL A 348 21.30 -13.12 9.32
C VAL A 348 22.71 -12.90 9.81
N LYS A 349 22.95 -12.98 11.12
CA LYS A 349 24.28 -12.73 11.68
C LYS A 349 25.30 -13.68 11.07
N ALA A 350 26.40 -13.15 10.55
CA ALA A 350 27.46 -13.99 10.02
C ALA A 350 28.22 -14.64 11.19
N THR A 351 28.33 -15.97 11.18
CA THR A 351 29.10 -16.73 12.17
C THR A 351 30.17 -17.59 11.51
N ILE A 352 31.21 -17.93 12.26
CA ILE A 352 32.24 -18.87 11.80
C ILE A 352 31.61 -20.27 11.73
N LYS A 353 31.89 -20.99 10.64
CA LYS A 353 31.25 -22.29 10.38
C LYS A 353 31.58 -23.30 11.49
N GLY A 354 30.55 -23.85 12.13
CA GLY A 354 30.68 -24.82 13.22
C GLY A 354 30.85 -24.20 14.60
N THR A 355 30.75 -22.87 14.71
CA THR A 355 30.77 -22.14 15.99
C THR A 355 29.63 -21.13 16.04
N GLU A 356 29.32 -20.62 17.24
CA GLU A 356 28.39 -19.49 17.43
C GLU A 356 29.12 -18.14 17.45
N THR A 357 30.43 -18.14 17.17
CA THR A 357 31.24 -16.92 17.20
C THR A 357 30.98 -16.05 15.95
N PRO A 358 30.82 -14.72 16.12
CA PRO A 358 30.61 -13.81 15.00
C PRO A 358 31.78 -13.83 14.00
N ALA A 359 31.44 -13.83 12.72
CA ALA A 359 32.41 -13.64 11.65
C ALA A 359 32.69 -12.15 11.46
N LEU A 360 33.97 -11.79 11.42
CA LEU A 360 34.40 -10.40 11.24
C LEU A 360 34.69 -10.11 9.76
N CYS A 361 34.35 -8.91 9.33
CA CYS A 361 34.72 -8.41 8.01
C CYS A 361 36.24 -8.29 7.90
N LYS A 362 36.84 -8.91 6.88
CA LYS A 362 38.30 -8.89 6.68
C LYS A 362 38.89 -7.48 6.52
N LYS A 363 38.08 -6.50 6.09
CA LYS A 363 38.53 -5.12 5.85
C LYS A 363 38.46 -4.28 7.12
N SER A 364 37.31 -4.26 7.79
CA SER A 364 37.05 -3.36 8.92
C SER A 364 37.17 -4.01 10.30
N GLY A 365 37.21 -5.35 10.37
CA GLY A 365 37.11 -6.09 11.63
C GLY A 365 35.72 -6.06 12.27
N PHE A 366 34.71 -5.43 11.64
CA PHE A 366 33.35 -5.36 12.19
C PHE A 366 32.57 -6.66 11.98
N GLU A 367 31.71 -6.97 12.95
CA GLU A 367 30.63 -7.94 12.74
C GLU A 367 29.69 -7.48 11.63
N PHE A 368 29.05 -8.43 10.97
CA PHE A 368 28.11 -8.12 9.90
C PHE A 368 27.03 -9.19 9.78
N TRP A 369 25.94 -8.81 9.11
CA TRP A 369 24.79 -9.64 8.79
C TRP A 369 24.72 -9.84 7.28
N TRP A 370 24.36 -11.05 6.87
CA TRP A 370 24.03 -11.36 5.50
C TRP A 370 22.61 -10.90 5.20
N CYS A 371 22.49 -9.89 4.33
CA CYS A 371 21.22 -9.43 3.77
C CYS A 371 21.31 -9.50 2.25
N GLU A 372 20.54 -10.40 1.63
CA GLU A 372 20.52 -10.65 0.17
C GLU A 372 21.90 -10.89 -0.47
N ASN A 373 22.74 -11.71 0.16
CA ASN A 373 24.15 -11.98 -0.24
C ASN A 373 25.09 -10.76 -0.16
N SER A 374 24.70 -9.70 0.52
CA SER A 374 25.57 -8.55 0.80
C SER A 374 25.73 -8.35 2.30
N GLN A 375 26.84 -7.76 2.70
CA GLN A 375 27.11 -7.44 4.10
C GLN A 375 26.32 -6.20 4.51
N CYS A 376 25.63 -6.30 5.64
CA CYS A 376 25.01 -5.19 6.35
C CYS A 376 25.68 -5.12 7.72
N PHE A 377 26.18 -3.96 8.12
CA PHE A 377 26.97 -3.82 9.35
C PHE A 377 26.14 -3.44 10.59
N ASP A 378 24.84 -3.25 10.40
CA ASP A 378 23.88 -2.98 11.47
C ASP A 378 22.47 -3.37 11.01
N PRO A 379 21.77 -4.30 11.68
CA PRO A 379 20.41 -4.66 11.33
C PRO A 379 19.41 -3.60 11.80
N CYS A 380 18.35 -3.34 11.04
CA CYS A 380 17.27 -2.44 11.43
C CYS A 380 16.31 -3.09 12.46
N ARG A 381 16.83 -3.77 13.49
CA ARG A 381 16.01 -4.43 14.51
C ARG A 381 16.17 -3.69 15.83
N THR A 382 15.12 -3.00 16.26
CA THR A 382 15.07 -2.24 17.51
C THR A 382 14.18 -2.94 18.53
N LYS A 383 14.58 -2.85 19.80
CA LYS A 383 13.76 -3.33 20.92
C LYS A 383 12.89 -2.18 21.41
N HIS A 384 11.58 -2.42 21.51
CA HIS A 384 10.61 -1.41 21.88
C HIS A 384 10.23 -1.51 23.35
N ASN A 385 10.05 -0.36 24.00
CA ASN A 385 9.53 -0.31 25.37
C ASN A 385 7.99 -0.22 25.38
N SER A 386 7.35 -0.28 26.56
CA SER A 386 5.88 -0.27 26.69
C SER A 386 5.18 0.97 26.16
N ASN A 387 5.87 2.11 26.04
CA ASN A 387 5.28 3.32 25.44
C ASN A 387 5.22 3.20 23.90
N GLU A 388 6.07 2.35 23.31
CA GLU A 388 6.16 2.10 21.87
C GLU A 388 5.37 0.84 21.46
N TRP A 389 4.41 0.41 22.27
CA TRP A 389 3.68 -0.86 22.07
C TRP A 389 3.05 -1.04 20.69
N ARG A 390 2.64 0.06 20.04
CA ARG A 390 2.09 0.03 18.67
C ARG A 390 3.11 -0.52 17.66
N GLN A 391 4.40 -0.37 17.96
CA GLN A 391 5.54 -0.84 17.16
C GLN A 391 6.02 -2.24 17.57
N TYR A 392 5.44 -2.87 18.61
CA TYR A 392 5.86 -4.20 19.05
C TYR A 392 5.97 -5.20 17.90
N THR A 393 7.15 -5.80 17.82
CA THR A 393 7.48 -6.88 16.89
C THR A 393 7.29 -8.24 17.57
N LEU A 394 7.38 -9.31 16.79
CA LEU A 394 7.42 -10.67 17.32
C LEU A 394 8.57 -10.85 18.32
N GLU A 395 9.73 -10.24 18.10
CA GLU A 395 10.84 -10.25 19.06
C GLU A 395 10.44 -9.61 20.41
N ASP A 396 9.75 -8.47 20.37
CA ASP A 396 9.24 -7.82 21.58
C ASP A 396 8.22 -8.69 22.30
N ILE A 397 7.32 -9.32 21.55
CA ILE A 397 6.29 -10.22 22.09
C ILE A 397 6.93 -11.44 22.78
N LEU A 398 7.88 -12.11 22.12
CA LEU A 398 8.59 -13.25 22.71
C LEU A 398 9.33 -12.85 23.99
N ARG A 399 9.97 -11.68 23.99
CA ARG A 399 10.65 -11.12 25.18
C ARG A 399 9.67 -10.85 26.32
N VAL A 400 8.55 -10.19 26.04
CA VAL A 400 7.53 -9.86 27.06
C VAL A 400 6.92 -11.12 27.65
N LEU A 401 6.62 -12.12 26.82
CA LEU A 401 6.08 -13.41 27.24
C LEU A 401 7.13 -14.35 27.84
N GLN A 402 8.40 -13.92 27.92
CA GLN A 402 9.53 -14.71 28.43
C GLN A 402 9.71 -16.05 27.71
N ILE A 403 9.44 -16.08 26.41
CA ILE A 403 9.58 -17.27 25.58
C ILE A 403 11.03 -17.34 25.08
N PRO A 404 11.82 -18.37 25.46
CA PRO A 404 13.16 -18.51 24.95
C PRO A 404 13.12 -18.83 23.45
N PHE A 405 13.97 -18.19 22.66
CA PHE A 405 14.12 -18.48 21.24
C PHE A 405 15.58 -18.35 20.81
N ASN A 406 15.95 -19.07 19.75
CA ASN A 406 17.26 -18.94 19.14
C ASN A 406 17.25 -17.79 18.12
N GLU A 407 18.16 -16.83 18.27
CA GLU A 407 18.22 -15.64 17.40
C GLU A 407 18.42 -16.02 15.92
N GLY A 408 19.33 -16.96 15.62
CA GLY A 408 19.54 -17.43 14.25
C GLY A 408 18.29 -18.07 13.62
N GLN A 409 17.50 -18.81 14.40
CA GLN A 409 16.22 -19.35 13.93
C GLN A 409 15.19 -18.24 13.66
N TYR A 410 15.14 -17.22 14.52
CA TYR A 410 14.29 -16.05 14.32
C TYR A 410 14.67 -15.28 13.03
N GLU A 411 15.95 -15.05 12.79
CA GLU A 411 16.45 -14.42 11.56
C GLU A 411 16.07 -15.22 10.31
N ILE A 412 16.19 -16.55 10.35
CA ILE A 412 15.77 -17.44 9.26
C ILE A 412 14.26 -17.30 9.00
N MET A 413 13.45 -17.23 10.05
CA MET A 413 12.01 -17.06 9.94
C MET A 413 11.66 -15.71 9.28
N LEU A 414 12.32 -14.61 9.63
CA LEU A 414 12.12 -13.30 8.97
C LEU A 414 12.38 -13.37 7.47
N ASN A 415 13.45 -14.07 7.05
CA ASN A 415 13.74 -14.30 5.64
C ASN A 415 12.61 -15.09 4.94
N VAL A 416 12.02 -16.07 5.64
CA VAL A 416 10.88 -16.83 5.11
C VAL A 416 9.64 -15.95 4.97
N ILE A 417 9.34 -15.09 5.94
CA ILE A 417 8.19 -14.17 5.87
C ILE A 417 8.31 -13.21 4.68
N ASN A 418 9.45 -12.54 4.51
CA ASN A 418 9.72 -11.68 3.34
C ASN A 418 9.47 -12.44 2.03
N ARG A 419 9.93 -13.71 1.98
CA ARG A 419 9.76 -14.57 0.82
C ARG A 419 8.31 -14.99 0.59
N VAL A 420 7.59 -15.39 1.63
CA VAL A 420 6.17 -15.77 1.55
C VAL A 420 5.39 -14.59 0.97
N ASN A 421 5.55 -13.40 1.54
CA ASN A 421 4.89 -12.18 1.07
C ASN A 421 5.17 -11.88 -0.40
N ARG A 422 6.40 -12.14 -0.84
CA ARG A 422 6.77 -11.97 -2.24
C ARG A 422 6.10 -12.96 -3.18
N PHE A 423 6.10 -14.25 -2.85
CA PHE A 423 5.58 -15.28 -3.75
C PHE A 423 4.07 -15.52 -3.60
N LEU A 424 3.43 -14.95 -2.58
CA LEU A 424 2.05 -15.26 -2.21
C LEU A 424 1.08 -15.19 -3.40
N SER A 425 1.15 -14.13 -4.20
CA SER A 425 0.34 -13.95 -5.42
C SER A 425 0.53 -15.06 -6.46
N HIS A 426 1.71 -15.69 -6.50
CA HIS A 426 2.06 -16.79 -7.40
C HIS A 426 1.83 -18.18 -6.77
N LEU A 427 1.59 -18.27 -5.47
CA LEU A 427 1.40 -19.55 -4.76
C LEU A 427 0.00 -20.15 -4.93
N SER A 428 -0.78 -19.74 -5.92
CA SER A 428 -2.10 -20.33 -6.22
C SER A 428 -2.00 -21.35 -7.35
N CYS A 429 -2.60 -22.52 -7.19
CA CYS A 429 -2.80 -23.46 -8.30
C CYS A 429 -3.78 -22.85 -9.32
N LYS A 430 -3.39 -22.74 -10.59
CA LYS A 430 -4.23 -22.15 -11.65
C LYS A 430 -5.51 -22.94 -11.96
N LYS A 431 -5.61 -24.21 -11.52
CA LYS A 431 -6.76 -25.08 -11.77
C LYS A 431 -7.77 -25.12 -10.63
N CYS A 432 -7.33 -25.40 -9.40
CA CYS A 432 -8.23 -25.52 -8.25
C CYS A 432 -8.15 -24.33 -7.28
N ASN A 433 -7.31 -23.32 -7.57
CA ASN A 433 -7.07 -22.14 -6.73
C ASN A 433 -6.52 -22.42 -5.31
N SER A 434 -6.18 -23.67 -4.99
CA SER A 434 -5.56 -24.04 -3.73
C SER A 434 -4.16 -23.44 -3.60
N ILE A 435 -3.70 -23.19 -2.38
CA ILE A 435 -2.31 -22.82 -2.14
C ILE A 435 -1.35 -23.96 -2.55
N LEU A 436 -0.23 -23.60 -3.19
CA LEU A 436 0.83 -24.51 -3.58
C LEU A 436 1.72 -24.82 -2.37
N LYS A 437 2.17 -26.08 -2.26
CA LYS A 437 3.05 -26.54 -1.18
C LYS A 437 4.48 -26.77 -1.70
N PRO A 438 5.52 -26.52 -0.89
CA PRO A 438 6.91 -26.85 -1.21
C PRO A 438 7.09 -28.30 -1.71
N LYS A 439 7.84 -28.49 -2.80
CA LYS A 439 8.22 -29.80 -3.34
C LYS A 439 9.71 -30.08 -3.07
N GLY A 440 10.00 -30.71 -1.93
CA GLY A 440 11.34 -31.18 -1.54
C GLY A 440 12.27 -30.13 -0.93
N LYS A 441 13.44 -30.59 -0.44
CA LYS A 441 14.58 -29.76 -0.04
C LYS A 441 15.56 -29.73 -1.22
N SER A 442 15.61 -28.65 -1.99
CA SER A 442 16.64 -28.58 -3.05
C SER A 442 18.03 -28.42 -2.41
N ASN A 443 19.00 -29.20 -2.88
CA ASN A 443 20.38 -29.23 -2.36
C ASN A 443 21.12 -27.88 -2.45
N TYR A 444 20.61 -26.93 -3.24
CA TYR A 444 21.31 -25.71 -3.65
C TYR A 444 20.48 -24.44 -3.51
N ALA A 445 19.80 -24.28 -2.39
CA ALA A 445 19.07 -23.05 -2.14
C ALA A 445 19.53 -22.40 -0.84
N PHE A 446 20.52 -21.51 -0.97
CA PHE A 446 20.63 -20.32 -0.11
C PHE A 446 19.24 -19.66 0.05
N TYR A 447 18.39 -19.80 -0.99
CA TYR A 447 16.98 -19.44 -1.14
C TYR A 447 15.97 -20.62 -0.95
N GLY A 448 15.99 -21.32 0.18
CA GLY A 448 15.40 -22.64 0.50
C GLY A 448 14.11 -23.29 -0.05
N VAL A 449 13.25 -22.69 -0.89
CA VAL A 449 12.15 -23.42 -1.58
C VAL A 449 11.81 -22.73 -2.91
N THR A 450 12.26 -23.28 -4.03
CA THR A 450 11.93 -22.76 -5.38
C THR A 450 10.98 -23.67 -6.14
N HIS A 451 10.72 -24.87 -5.64
CA HIS A 451 9.82 -25.85 -6.26
C HIS A 451 8.58 -26.01 -5.42
N PHE A 452 7.43 -25.99 -6.08
CA PHE A 452 6.11 -26.05 -5.48
C PHE A 452 5.23 -27.02 -6.27
N SER A 453 4.18 -27.52 -5.63
CA SER A 453 3.18 -28.38 -6.28
C SER A 453 1.82 -28.24 -5.63
N CYS A 454 0.76 -28.51 -6.39
CA CYS A 454 -0.59 -28.62 -5.85
C CYS A 454 -0.72 -29.96 -5.10
N LYS A 455 -1.27 -29.92 -3.88
CA LYS A 455 -1.53 -31.11 -3.05
C LYS A 455 -3.02 -31.40 -2.87
N ASN A 456 -3.88 -30.68 -3.59
CA ASN A 456 -5.31 -30.95 -3.59
C ASN A 456 -5.57 -32.24 -4.37
N VAL A 457 -6.14 -33.25 -3.69
CA VAL A 457 -6.48 -34.57 -4.25
C VAL A 457 -7.47 -34.49 -5.41
N ASP A 458 -8.34 -33.48 -5.41
CA ASP A 458 -9.34 -33.28 -6.46
C ASP A 458 -8.82 -32.45 -7.66
N CYS A 459 -7.54 -32.08 -7.66
CA CYS A 459 -6.95 -31.25 -8.70
C CYS A 459 -6.34 -32.10 -9.83
N THR A 460 -6.67 -31.76 -11.07
CA THR A 460 -6.08 -32.39 -12.26
C THR A 460 -4.58 -32.11 -12.45
N GLU A 461 -4.03 -31.13 -11.73
CA GLU A 461 -2.60 -30.78 -11.74
C GLU A 461 -1.91 -31.10 -10.39
N ILE A 462 -2.41 -32.10 -9.66
CA ILE A 462 -1.76 -32.61 -8.44
C ILE A 462 -0.30 -32.98 -8.73
N ASP A 463 0.60 -32.65 -7.79
CA ASP A 463 2.02 -32.98 -7.80
C ASP A 463 2.86 -32.48 -9.00
N LYS A 464 2.26 -31.72 -9.92
CA LYS A 464 2.98 -31.05 -11.01
C LYS A 464 4.01 -30.08 -10.43
N ASP A 465 5.25 -30.17 -10.92
CA ASP A 465 6.34 -29.33 -10.45
C ASP A 465 6.23 -27.91 -11.00
N ILE A 466 6.27 -26.92 -10.11
CA ILE A 466 6.17 -25.50 -10.41
C ILE A 466 7.40 -24.82 -9.82
N TYR A 467 8.24 -24.25 -10.69
CA TYR A 467 9.41 -23.51 -10.28
C TYR A 467 9.10 -22.02 -10.17
N LEU A 468 9.29 -21.47 -8.97
CA LEU A 468 9.19 -20.05 -8.67
C LEU A 468 10.55 -19.51 -8.23
N SER A 469 11.04 -18.48 -8.90
CA SER A 469 12.25 -17.77 -8.51
C SER A 469 12.16 -16.28 -8.81
N HIS A 470 13.20 -15.53 -8.47
CA HIS A 470 13.32 -14.13 -8.87
C HIS A 470 14.09 -13.98 -10.18
N CYS A 471 13.89 -12.87 -10.87
CA CYS A 471 14.69 -12.53 -12.03
C CYS A 471 16.17 -12.33 -11.65
N LEU A 472 17.07 -12.91 -12.46
CA LEU A 472 18.52 -12.77 -12.31
C LEU A 472 18.99 -11.31 -12.41
N ASN A 473 18.28 -10.49 -13.16
CA ASN A 473 18.59 -9.07 -13.32
C ASN A 473 18.29 -8.29 -12.04
N GLY A 474 19.32 -7.74 -11.39
CA GLY A 474 19.24 -6.90 -10.19
C GLY A 474 18.25 -5.73 -10.27
N LYS A 475 17.96 -5.22 -11.47
CA LYS A 475 17.05 -4.09 -11.69
C LYS A 475 15.62 -4.47 -12.08
N CYS A 476 15.28 -5.76 -12.09
CA CYS A 476 13.95 -6.24 -12.49
C CYS A 476 13.31 -7.00 -11.33
N GLU A 477 12.35 -6.44 -10.60
CA GLU A 477 11.79 -7.07 -9.40
C GLU A 477 10.87 -8.29 -9.64
N ASP A 478 10.60 -8.56 -10.92
CA ASP A 478 9.65 -9.57 -11.38
C ASP A 478 10.03 -11.01 -10.97
N ILE A 479 9.00 -11.85 -10.88
CA ILE A 479 9.08 -13.25 -10.48
C ILE A 479 9.08 -14.13 -11.73
N ILE A 480 9.97 -15.11 -11.74
CA ILE A 480 9.96 -16.19 -12.70
C ILE A 480 9.00 -17.26 -12.18
N ASP A 481 7.96 -17.52 -12.95
CA ASP A 481 7.00 -18.59 -12.72
C ASP A 481 7.05 -19.55 -13.90
N SER A 482 7.44 -20.80 -13.69
CA SER A 482 7.63 -21.78 -14.77
C SER A 482 6.34 -22.16 -15.51
N ARG A 483 5.17 -21.78 -15.00
CA ARG A 483 3.90 -21.97 -15.71
C ARG A 483 3.68 -20.94 -16.80
N ASP A 484 4.39 -19.82 -16.71
CA ASP A 484 4.32 -18.74 -17.66
C ASP A 484 5.63 -18.61 -18.43
N SER A 485 6.77 -18.91 -17.81
CA SER A 485 8.10 -18.79 -18.38
C SER A 485 8.60 -20.09 -19.01
N VAL A 486 9.38 -19.94 -20.08
CA VAL A 486 10.11 -21.04 -20.72
C VAL A 486 11.61 -20.92 -20.48
N LYS A 487 12.34 -22.03 -20.64
CA LYS A 487 13.80 -22.05 -20.57
C LYS A 487 14.41 -21.55 -21.86
N CYS A 488 15.52 -20.81 -21.78
CA CYS A 488 16.30 -20.44 -22.96
C CYS A 488 16.93 -21.68 -23.59
N LYS A 489 16.88 -21.77 -24.93
CA LYS A 489 17.59 -22.80 -25.68
C LYS A 489 19.03 -22.35 -25.89
N THR A 490 19.98 -23.28 -25.74
CA THR A 490 21.40 -23.00 -25.99
C THR A 490 21.90 -23.96 -27.07
N HIS A 491 22.46 -23.41 -28.15
CA HIS A 491 22.97 -24.22 -29.25
C HIS A 491 24.05 -25.22 -28.79
N GLY A 492 23.91 -26.49 -29.18
CA GLY A 492 24.86 -27.55 -28.85
C GLY A 492 24.70 -28.19 -27.46
N TYR A 493 23.67 -27.83 -26.70
CA TYR A 493 23.34 -28.42 -25.40
C TYR A 493 21.86 -28.84 -25.37
N GLY A 494 21.53 -29.80 -24.50
CA GLY A 494 20.14 -30.21 -24.29
C GLY A 494 19.27 -29.12 -23.63
N GLU A 495 17.96 -29.23 -23.80
CA GLU A 495 16.99 -28.26 -23.26
C GLU A 495 17.05 -28.13 -21.73
N GLU A 496 17.50 -29.17 -21.04
CA GLU A 496 17.68 -29.19 -19.59
C GLU A 496 18.73 -28.17 -19.11
N CYS A 497 19.67 -27.77 -19.97
CA CYS A 497 20.70 -26.78 -19.66
C CYS A 497 20.19 -25.33 -19.66
N GLY A 498 18.98 -25.08 -20.18
CA GLY A 498 18.38 -23.76 -20.25
C GLY A 498 17.96 -23.19 -18.89
N TRP A 499 18.06 -21.87 -18.74
CA TRP A 499 17.52 -21.13 -17.58
C TRP A 499 16.21 -20.46 -17.98
N TYR A 500 15.27 -20.38 -17.04
CA TYR A 500 13.99 -19.71 -17.27
C TYR A 500 14.17 -18.23 -17.63
N ILE A 501 13.43 -17.77 -18.63
CA ILE A 501 13.48 -16.39 -19.14
C ILE A 501 12.47 -15.53 -18.38
N CYS A 502 12.92 -14.43 -17.79
CA CYS A 502 12.04 -13.44 -17.19
C CYS A 502 11.18 -12.76 -18.26
N LYS A 503 9.85 -12.83 -18.14
CA LYS A 503 8.92 -12.19 -19.10
C LYS A 503 9.01 -10.67 -19.15
N ASN A 504 9.37 -10.04 -18.03
CA ASN A 504 9.46 -8.59 -17.97
C ASN A 504 10.73 -8.05 -18.65
N CYS A 505 11.90 -8.65 -18.44
CA CYS A 505 13.16 -8.11 -18.98
C CYS A 505 13.95 -9.05 -19.92
N ASN A 506 13.39 -10.20 -20.26
CA ASN A 506 14.01 -11.23 -21.12
C ASN A 506 15.39 -11.73 -20.62
N ALA A 507 15.70 -11.52 -19.34
CA ALA A 507 16.92 -12.02 -18.73
C ALA A 507 16.80 -13.53 -18.44
N CYS A 508 17.83 -14.31 -18.77
CA CYS A 508 17.90 -15.75 -18.50
C CYS A 508 19.19 -16.16 -17.79
N CYS A 509 20.34 -16.16 -18.47
CA CYS A 509 21.63 -16.62 -17.93
C CYS A 509 22.78 -15.63 -18.21
N SER A 510 23.78 -15.64 -17.32
CA SER A 510 25.04 -14.92 -17.48
C SER A 510 26.22 -15.85 -17.19
N SER A 511 27.36 -15.60 -17.82
CA SER A 511 28.55 -16.45 -17.65
C SER A 511 29.00 -16.51 -16.19
N GLU A 512 28.98 -15.37 -15.48
CA GLU A 512 29.31 -15.29 -14.04
C GLU A 512 28.50 -16.31 -13.22
N LYS A 513 27.20 -16.40 -13.47
CA LYS A 513 26.29 -17.25 -12.67
C LYS A 513 26.37 -18.72 -13.08
N LEU A 514 26.63 -19.00 -14.36
CA LEU A 514 26.88 -20.37 -14.84
C LEU A 514 28.20 -20.91 -14.28
N VAL A 515 29.27 -20.11 -14.30
CA VAL A 515 30.57 -20.48 -13.71
C VAL A 515 30.46 -20.69 -12.19
N ALA A 516 29.74 -19.80 -11.49
CA ALA A 516 29.48 -19.99 -10.07
C ALA A 516 28.73 -21.32 -9.82
N ARG A 517 27.68 -21.60 -10.60
CA ARG A 517 26.92 -22.86 -10.50
C ARG A 517 27.80 -24.09 -10.74
N LYS A 518 28.66 -24.06 -11.77
CA LYS A 518 29.65 -25.11 -12.06
C LYS A 518 30.56 -25.35 -10.85
N SER A 519 31.19 -24.29 -10.36
CA SER A 519 32.10 -24.36 -9.20
C SER A 519 31.43 -24.95 -7.96
N TYR A 520 30.17 -24.59 -7.70
CA TYR A 520 29.40 -25.17 -6.60
C TYR A 520 29.12 -26.67 -6.81
N LEU A 521 28.63 -27.08 -7.98
CA LEU A 521 28.27 -28.49 -8.24
C LEU A 521 29.51 -29.40 -8.15
N GLU A 522 30.61 -28.99 -8.76
CA GLU A 522 31.86 -29.75 -8.76
C GLU A 522 32.45 -29.87 -7.36
N LYS A 523 32.31 -28.83 -6.52
CA LYS A 523 32.72 -28.87 -5.11
C LYS A 523 32.01 -29.94 -4.29
N PHE A 524 30.80 -30.34 -4.68
CA PHE A 524 30.04 -31.42 -4.04
C PHE A 524 30.05 -32.72 -4.87
N GLY A 525 31.02 -32.88 -5.79
CA GLY A 525 31.24 -34.11 -6.55
C GLY A 525 30.25 -34.33 -7.69
N GLN A 526 29.49 -33.31 -8.11
CA GLN A 526 28.58 -33.39 -9.25
C GLN A 526 29.21 -32.75 -10.49
N GLU A 527 29.27 -33.49 -11.60
CA GLU A 527 29.79 -33.00 -12.88
C GLU A 527 28.79 -32.04 -13.55
N TYR A 528 29.25 -30.85 -13.94
CA TYR A 528 28.44 -29.88 -14.68
C TYR A 528 28.67 -29.99 -16.19
N LYS A 529 27.66 -30.44 -16.93
CA LYS A 529 27.74 -30.73 -18.38
C LYS A 529 27.14 -29.66 -19.30
N CYS A 530 26.74 -28.53 -18.75
CA CYS A 530 26.04 -27.48 -19.49
C CYS A 530 26.97 -26.33 -19.91
N HIS A 531 26.45 -25.42 -20.73
CA HIS A 531 27.16 -24.22 -21.16
C HIS A 531 27.61 -23.34 -19.97
N ILE A 532 28.77 -22.71 -20.13
CA ILE A 532 29.36 -21.74 -19.19
C ILE A 532 29.33 -20.30 -19.69
N GLU A 533 29.05 -20.10 -20.99
CA GLU A 533 28.90 -18.79 -21.60
C GLU A 533 27.42 -18.41 -21.73
N GLY A 534 26.98 -17.42 -20.95
CA GLY A 534 25.57 -17.05 -20.88
C GLY A 534 25.12 -16.14 -22.02
N HIS A 535 23.82 -16.17 -22.35
CA HIS A 535 23.21 -15.34 -23.41
C HIS A 535 23.45 -13.84 -23.20
N ARG A 536 23.47 -13.36 -21.95
CA ARG A 536 23.84 -11.99 -21.62
C ARG A 536 25.20 -11.60 -22.23
N ASN A 537 26.18 -12.47 -22.05
CA ASN A 537 27.57 -12.23 -22.44
C ASN A 537 27.77 -12.37 -23.95
N ARG A 538 27.01 -13.28 -24.59
CA ARG A 538 26.96 -13.47 -26.04
C ARG A 538 26.23 -12.33 -26.78
N GLY A 539 25.55 -11.44 -26.05
CA GLY A 539 24.73 -10.39 -26.66
C GLY A 539 23.48 -10.95 -27.35
N ILE A 540 22.86 -11.97 -26.77
CA ILE A 540 21.71 -12.67 -27.36
C ILE A 540 20.47 -12.43 -26.51
N LEU A 541 19.38 -12.09 -27.19
CA LEU A 541 18.04 -12.02 -26.62
C LEU A 541 17.30 -13.33 -26.91
N CYS A 542 16.65 -13.93 -25.91
CA CYS A 542 15.84 -15.13 -26.11
C CYS A 542 14.34 -14.80 -26.04
N CYS A 543 13.56 -15.50 -26.85
CA CYS A 543 12.11 -15.39 -26.89
C CYS A 543 11.49 -15.87 -25.57
N SER A 544 10.66 -15.04 -24.95
CA SER A 544 9.98 -15.36 -23.68
C SER A 544 8.95 -16.48 -23.77
N ASP A 545 8.57 -16.87 -25.00
CA ASP A 545 7.43 -17.75 -25.25
C ASP A 545 7.87 -19.15 -25.70
N CYS A 546 8.98 -19.26 -26.44
CA CYS A 546 9.52 -20.57 -26.88
C CYS A 546 10.99 -20.82 -26.51
N GLY A 547 11.70 -19.82 -25.97
CA GLY A 547 13.09 -19.98 -25.52
C GLY A 547 14.16 -19.76 -26.57
N THR A 548 13.77 -19.67 -27.84
CA THR A 548 14.68 -19.57 -28.99
C THR A 548 15.37 -18.22 -29.09
N GLU A 549 16.62 -18.21 -29.54
CA GLU A 549 17.39 -16.98 -29.79
C GLU A 549 16.63 -16.11 -30.81
N MET A 550 16.34 -14.86 -30.43
CA MET A 550 15.67 -13.91 -31.30
C MET A 550 16.68 -13.27 -32.25
N ILE A 551 16.22 -12.98 -33.46
CA ILE A 551 17.05 -12.36 -34.49
C ILE A 551 16.61 -10.92 -34.73
N GLU A 552 17.57 -10.05 -34.99
CA GLU A 552 17.23 -8.76 -35.56
C GLU A 552 16.67 -8.99 -36.97
N PRO A 553 15.51 -8.38 -37.31
CA PRO A 553 15.01 -8.47 -38.66
C PRO A 553 16.02 -7.80 -39.59
N LYS A 554 16.65 -8.61 -40.46
CA LYS A 554 17.46 -8.08 -41.57
C LYS A 554 16.50 -7.44 -42.56
N VAL A 555 16.60 -6.12 -42.74
CA VAL A 555 15.87 -5.45 -43.81
C VAL A 555 16.40 -5.95 -45.15
N ASN A 556 15.49 -6.43 -45.99
CA ASN A 556 15.80 -6.86 -47.34
C ASN A 556 16.01 -5.61 -48.22
N SER A 557 17.26 -5.16 -48.32
CA SER A 557 17.65 -3.95 -49.08
C SER A 557 17.20 -4.00 -50.54
N ASP A 558 17.20 -5.18 -51.16
CA ASP A 558 16.79 -5.33 -52.56
C ASP A 558 15.27 -5.17 -52.72
N LEU A 559 14.50 -5.67 -51.75
CA LEU A 559 13.05 -5.50 -51.72
C LEU A 559 12.67 -4.04 -51.42
N TYR A 560 13.39 -3.37 -50.51
CA TYR A 560 13.22 -1.94 -50.23
C TYR A 560 13.35 -1.12 -51.51
N VAL A 561 14.47 -1.28 -52.23
CA VAL A 561 14.77 -0.53 -53.46
C VAL A 561 13.71 -0.80 -54.53
N LYS A 562 13.30 -2.07 -54.70
CA LYS A 562 12.23 -2.44 -55.64
C LYS A 562 10.90 -1.76 -55.32
N GLN A 563 10.50 -1.77 -54.05
CA GLN A 563 9.25 -1.15 -53.61
C GLN A 563 9.32 0.37 -53.72
N LEU A 564 10.44 1.00 -53.33
CA LEU A 564 10.64 2.44 -53.47
C LEU A 564 10.54 2.89 -54.93
N ASN A 565 11.22 2.18 -55.84
CA ASN A 565 11.14 2.45 -57.27
C ASN A 565 9.71 2.29 -57.78
N TRP A 566 8.99 1.25 -57.33
CA TRP A 566 7.59 1.06 -57.67
C TRP A 566 6.73 2.26 -57.23
N PHE A 567 6.91 2.76 -56.00
CA PHE A 567 6.20 3.95 -55.51
C PHE A 567 6.51 5.19 -56.35
N ILE A 568 7.78 5.42 -56.70
CA ILE A 568 8.22 6.57 -57.51
C ILE A 568 7.65 6.52 -58.93
N GLU A 569 7.63 5.35 -59.56
CA GLU A 569 7.09 5.11 -60.90
C GLU A 569 5.56 5.29 -60.96
N HIS A 570 4.87 4.91 -59.88
CA HIS A 570 3.41 4.84 -59.85
C HIS A 570 2.75 5.99 -59.08
N LYS A 571 3.51 6.92 -58.49
CA LYS A 571 3.02 8.05 -57.66
C LYS A 571 1.94 8.90 -58.33
N ASP A 572 1.98 9.02 -59.66
CA ASP A 572 1.07 9.86 -60.46
C ASP A 572 -0.17 9.11 -60.97
N LYS A 573 -0.17 7.77 -60.90
CA LYS A 573 -1.16 6.92 -61.58
C LYS A 573 -1.92 5.99 -60.64
N HIS A 574 -1.36 5.66 -59.48
CA HIS A 574 -1.94 4.66 -58.59
C HIS A 574 -3.01 5.27 -57.68
N VAL A 575 -4.22 4.69 -57.71
CA VAL A 575 -5.41 5.23 -57.01
C VAL A 575 -5.27 5.27 -55.48
N ASN A 576 -4.37 4.47 -54.91
CA ASN A 576 -4.10 4.45 -53.47
C ASN A 576 -3.04 5.48 -53.02
N ILE A 577 -2.29 6.11 -53.94
CA ILE A 577 -1.34 7.18 -53.59
C ILE A 577 -2.09 8.51 -53.71
N THR A 578 -2.38 9.15 -52.58
CA THR A 578 -3.20 10.38 -52.57
C THR A 578 -2.35 11.65 -52.57
N LYS A 579 -1.16 11.59 -51.97
CA LYS A 579 -0.16 12.66 -51.96
C LYS A 579 1.23 12.06 -51.91
N TYR A 580 2.20 12.79 -52.41
CA TYR A 580 3.61 12.40 -52.33
C TYR A 580 4.49 13.65 -52.35
N GLY A 581 5.76 13.49 -52.01
CA GLY A 581 6.75 14.53 -52.13
C GLY A 581 8.13 14.06 -51.70
N GLN A 582 9.10 14.97 -51.77
CA GLN A 582 10.43 14.77 -51.23
C GLN A 582 10.66 15.70 -50.06
N ARG A 583 11.37 15.22 -49.04
CA ARG A 583 11.77 16.03 -47.90
C ARG A 583 12.87 17.02 -48.32
N PRO A 584 12.74 18.32 -47.98
CA PRO A 584 13.69 19.35 -48.45
C PRO A 584 15.14 19.17 -47.97
N LYS A 585 15.35 18.44 -46.87
CA LYS A 585 16.66 18.32 -46.21
C LYS A 585 17.53 17.21 -46.80
N ASP A 586 16.92 16.12 -47.26
CA ASP A 586 17.59 14.88 -47.65
C ASP A 586 17.09 14.29 -48.99
N ASN A 587 16.18 14.98 -49.70
CA ASN A 587 15.57 14.55 -50.97
C ASN A 587 14.86 13.19 -50.93
N LYS A 588 14.62 12.67 -49.73
CA LYS A 588 13.98 11.38 -49.52
C LYS A 588 12.46 11.46 -49.68
N TRP A 589 11.89 10.44 -50.29
CA TRP A 589 10.48 10.36 -50.66
C TRP A 589 9.56 10.07 -49.48
N TRP A 590 8.34 10.58 -49.58
CA TRP A 590 7.21 10.21 -48.75
C TRP A 590 5.93 10.14 -49.59
N PHE A 591 5.01 9.29 -49.15
CA PHE A 591 3.75 8.98 -49.82
C PHE A 591 2.63 8.89 -48.79
N ILE A 592 1.44 9.39 -49.11
CA ILE A 592 0.22 9.09 -48.35
C ILE A 592 -0.51 7.95 -49.06
N TRP A 593 -0.52 6.79 -48.42
CA TRP A 593 -1.09 5.56 -48.96
C TRP A 593 -2.44 5.26 -48.30
N ARG A 594 -3.51 5.29 -49.10
CA ARG A 594 -4.89 5.03 -48.66
C ARG A 594 -5.29 3.58 -48.89
N ARG A 595 -6.20 3.05 -48.08
CA ARG A 595 -6.77 1.70 -48.22
C ARG A 595 -7.38 1.43 -49.59
N GLY A 596 -8.10 2.40 -50.14
CA GLY A 596 -8.75 2.26 -51.44
C GLY A 596 -9.71 1.06 -51.44
N GLN A 597 -9.52 0.15 -52.40
CA GLN A 597 -10.33 -1.07 -52.59
C GLN A 597 -9.82 -2.29 -51.81
N PHE A 598 -8.68 -2.19 -51.13
CA PHE A 598 -8.19 -3.31 -50.31
C PHE A 598 -9.12 -3.54 -49.12
N SER A 599 -9.31 -4.81 -48.75
CA SER A 599 -9.88 -5.12 -47.44
C SER A 599 -8.96 -4.60 -46.32
N TYR A 600 -9.50 -4.49 -45.11
CA TYR A 600 -8.71 -4.02 -43.97
C TYR A 600 -7.46 -4.89 -43.75
N ASP A 601 -7.63 -6.22 -43.76
CA ASP A 601 -6.52 -7.15 -43.51
C ASP A 601 -5.47 -7.10 -44.62
N GLU A 602 -5.88 -7.03 -45.89
CA GLU A 602 -4.95 -6.85 -47.02
C GLU A 602 -4.16 -5.56 -46.92
N TYR A 603 -4.81 -4.46 -46.56
CA TYR A 603 -4.16 -3.17 -46.37
C TYR A 603 -3.15 -3.21 -45.21
N ARG A 604 -3.50 -3.86 -44.10
CA ARG A 604 -2.58 -4.03 -42.96
C ARG A 604 -1.39 -4.91 -43.32
N ASN A 605 -1.60 -5.99 -44.06
CA ASN A 605 -0.53 -6.87 -44.54
C ASN A 605 0.43 -6.12 -45.48
N HIS A 606 -0.09 -5.24 -46.36
CA HIS A 606 0.75 -4.39 -47.21
C HIS A 606 1.60 -3.41 -46.39
N LEU A 607 1.02 -2.73 -45.40
CA LEU A 607 1.76 -1.81 -44.53
C LEU A 607 2.84 -2.55 -43.73
N GLU A 608 2.53 -3.74 -43.21
CA GLU A 608 3.49 -4.56 -42.48
C GLU A 608 4.64 -5.01 -43.39
N GLY A 609 4.34 -5.39 -44.64
CA GLY A 609 5.33 -5.71 -45.66
C GLY A 609 6.29 -4.55 -45.95
N LEU A 610 5.79 -3.31 -45.97
CA LEU A 610 6.59 -2.10 -46.18
C LEU A 610 7.46 -1.73 -44.97
N ILE A 611 6.97 -1.96 -43.75
CA ILE A 611 7.80 -1.80 -42.54
C ILE A 611 8.90 -2.86 -42.53
N LYS A 612 8.58 -4.12 -42.88
CA LYS A 612 9.56 -5.23 -42.95
C LYS A 612 10.65 -4.99 -44.00
N SER A 613 10.33 -4.25 -45.06
CA SER A 613 11.31 -3.86 -46.08
C SER A 613 12.03 -2.55 -45.77
N GLY A 614 11.71 -1.82 -44.69
CA GLY A 614 12.50 -0.67 -44.23
C GLY A 614 11.86 0.70 -44.42
N PHE A 615 10.58 0.80 -44.80
CA PHE A 615 9.85 2.07 -44.79
C PHE A 615 9.45 2.49 -43.37
N ASN A 616 9.43 3.79 -43.12
CA ASN A 616 8.92 4.38 -41.87
C ASN A 616 7.43 4.72 -42.00
N ILE A 617 6.61 4.20 -41.09
CA ILE A 617 5.16 4.45 -41.01
C ILE A 617 4.81 4.87 -39.58
N PRO A 618 4.87 6.17 -39.25
CA PRO A 618 4.77 6.66 -37.86
C PRO A 618 3.48 6.27 -37.14
N ASP A 619 2.36 6.26 -37.88
CA ASP A 619 1.03 6.01 -37.33
C ASP A 619 0.54 4.57 -37.58
N PHE A 620 1.45 3.61 -37.81
CA PHE A 620 1.10 2.21 -38.11
C PHE A 620 0.18 1.60 -37.04
N ASN A 621 0.35 1.95 -35.77
CA ASN A 621 -0.46 1.40 -34.68
C ASN A 621 -1.86 2.00 -34.58
N ASP A 622 -2.14 3.09 -35.29
CA ASP A 622 -3.49 3.66 -35.35
C ASP A 622 -4.37 2.84 -36.31
N LYS A 623 -5.08 1.89 -35.72
CA LYS A 623 -5.95 0.95 -36.42
C LYS A 623 -7.20 1.60 -37.03
N MET A 624 -7.52 2.84 -36.66
CA MET A 624 -8.72 3.56 -37.13
C MET A 624 -8.48 4.35 -38.42
N LYS A 625 -7.23 4.47 -38.87
CA LYS A 625 -6.86 5.23 -40.08
C LYS A 625 -6.88 4.37 -41.34
N ASP A 626 -7.68 4.80 -42.31
CA ASP A 626 -7.71 4.25 -43.68
C ASP A 626 -6.67 4.89 -44.62
N SER A 627 -5.79 5.74 -44.09
CA SER A 627 -4.66 6.33 -44.82
C SER A 627 -3.45 6.52 -43.91
N GLN A 628 -2.27 6.18 -44.41
CA GLN A 628 -1.03 6.16 -43.64
C GLN A 628 0.09 6.87 -44.40
N LEU A 629 0.96 7.56 -43.66
CA LEU A 629 2.19 8.14 -44.20
C LEU A 629 3.24 7.05 -44.33
N ILE A 630 3.76 6.85 -45.53
CA ILE A 630 4.84 5.93 -45.85
C ILE A 630 6.04 6.76 -46.28
N ALA A 631 7.13 6.74 -45.53
CA ALA A 631 8.29 7.56 -45.80
C ALA A 631 9.57 6.75 -45.82
N GLU A 632 10.54 7.18 -46.65
CA GLU A 632 11.92 6.70 -46.54
C GLU A 632 12.49 7.06 -45.16
N PRO A 633 13.38 6.23 -44.57
CA PRO A 633 13.94 6.46 -43.23
C PRO A 633 14.82 7.71 -43.18
N PHE A 634 14.96 8.34 -42.00
CA PHE A 634 15.73 9.58 -41.86
C PHE A 634 17.26 9.37 -41.93
N GLU A 635 17.81 8.27 -41.42
CA GLU A 635 19.26 7.96 -41.44
C GLU A 635 19.55 6.76 -42.36
N GLU A 636 20.66 6.80 -43.12
CA GLU A 636 21.12 5.64 -43.93
C GLU A 636 21.77 4.55 -43.06
N THR A 637 22.23 4.90 -41.86
CA THR A 637 22.87 4.00 -40.90
C THR A 637 21.94 3.68 -39.73
N LYS A 638 21.05 2.69 -39.92
CA LYS A 638 20.59 1.69 -38.94
C LYS A 638 19.30 1.03 -39.47
N PHE A 639 19.48 0.13 -40.43
CA PHE A 639 18.40 -0.74 -40.94
C PHE A 639 17.97 -1.84 -39.95
N SER A 640 18.45 -1.81 -38.71
CA SER A 640 17.76 -2.30 -37.52
C SER A 640 18.06 -1.26 -36.44
N SER A 641 17.05 -0.75 -35.73
CA SER A 641 17.27 0.20 -34.64
C SER A 641 18.03 -0.42 -33.45
N GLY A 642 18.54 -1.65 -33.57
CA GLY A 642 19.09 -2.46 -32.48
C GLY A 642 18.08 -2.67 -31.34
N THR A 643 16.80 -2.33 -31.55
CA THR A 643 15.75 -2.31 -30.51
C THR A 643 14.65 -3.32 -30.77
N THR A 644 14.52 -3.82 -32.01
CA THR A 644 13.49 -4.79 -32.41
C THR A 644 14.12 -6.13 -32.72
N PHE A 645 13.52 -7.19 -32.17
CA PHE A 645 13.89 -8.58 -32.41
C PHE A 645 12.64 -9.40 -32.71
N VAL A 646 12.77 -10.38 -33.59
CA VAL A 646 11.70 -11.32 -33.95
C VAL A 646 12.14 -12.74 -33.62
N CYS A 647 11.22 -13.56 -33.13
CA CYS A 647 11.49 -14.96 -32.94
C CYS A 647 11.38 -15.70 -34.29
N PRO A 648 12.35 -16.55 -34.66
CA PRO A 648 12.25 -17.35 -35.89
C PRO A 648 11.29 -18.54 -35.79
N GLU A 649 10.92 -18.96 -34.57
CA GLU A 649 10.08 -20.16 -34.33
C GLU A 649 8.62 -19.85 -33.98
N CYS A 650 8.29 -18.60 -33.62
CA CYS A 650 6.92 -18.21 -33.26
C CYS A 650 6.69 -16.72 -33.55
N ASP A 651 5.44 -16.28 -33.48
CA ASP A 651 5.04 -14.90 -33.84
C ASP A 651 5.43 -13.83 -32.80
N ASN A 652 6.23 -14.18 -31.79
CA ASN A 652 6.62 -13.24 -30.75
C ASN A 652 7.63 -12.19 -31.27
N ARG A 653 7.31 -10.93 -31.03
CA ARG A 653 8.13 -9.76 -31.39
C ARG A 653 8.49 -8.97 -30.13
N PHE A 654 9.77 -8.64 -30.01
CA PHE A 654 10.28 -7.80 -28.95
C PHE A 654 10.66 -6.44 -29.52
N ASP A 655 10.21 -5.36 -28.91
CA ASP A 655 10.57 -4.00 -29.31
C ASP A 655 10.82 -3.14 -28.07
N LEU A 656 12.08 -2.80 -27.82
CA LEU A 656 12.53 -2.06 -26.64
C LEU A 656 11.79 -0.72 -26.45
N ASN A 657 11.35 -0.09 -27.55
CA ASN A 657 10.72 1.22 -27.52
C ASN A 657 9.26 1.17 -27.04
N THR A 658 8.66 -0.02 -26.97
CA THR A 658 7.28 -0.19 -26.51
C THR A 658 7.12 -0.21 -24.99
N PHE A 659 8.23 -0.23 -24.25
CA PHE A 659 8.23 -0.39 -22.79
C PHE A 659 8.41 0.94 -22.06
N ASN A 660 7.82 1.02 -20.85
CA ASN A 660 8.04 2.16 -19.96
C ASN A 660 9.52 2.27 -19.53
N PHE A 661 9.90 3.46 -19.03
CA PHE A 661 11.28 3.79 -18.66
C PHE A 661 11.89 2.77 -17.67
N THR A 662 11.16 2.37 -16.63
CA THR A 662 11.63 1.41 -15.63
C THR A 662 11.96 0.05 -16.25
N ARG A 663 11.06 -0.48 -17.08
CA ARG A 663 11.25 -1.76 -17.76
C ARG A 663 12.38 -1.68 -18.79
N LYS A 664 12.45 -0.61 -19.56
CA LYS A 664 13.51 -0.34 -20.54
C LYS A 664 14.89 -0.31 -19.86
N ASN A 665 15.03 0.41 -18.75
CA ASN A 665 16.27 0.47 -17.96
C ASN A 665 16.68 -0.90 -17.43
N ALA A 666 15.71 -1.71 -16.95
CA ALA A 666 16.01 -3.05 -16.49
C ALA A 666 16.56 -3.92 -17.64
N ILE A 667 15.89 -3.91 -18.80
CA ILE A 667 16.32 -4.65 -20.00
C ILE A 667 17.73 -4.22 -20.42
N GLN A 668 17.96 -2.93 -20.65
CA GLN A 668 19.24 -2.41 -21.11
C GLN A 668 20.38 -2.70 -20.11
N SER A 669 20.09 -2.62 -18.81
CA SER A 669 21.09 -2.91 -17.78
C SER A 669 21.53 -4.37 -17.77
N PHE A 670 20.65 -5.32 -18.09
CA PHE A 670 21.01 -6.73 -18.18
C PHE A 670 21.66 -7.04 -19.53
N HIS A 671 20.99 -6.69 -20.63
CA HIS A 671 21.42 -6.91 -22.01
C HIS A 671 22.38 -5.81 -22.49
N ASN A 672 23.30 -5.41 -21.61
CA ASN A 672 24.22 -4.32 -21.85
C ASN A 672 25.22 -4.61 -22.98
N VAL A 673 25.43 -5.88 -23.35
CA VAL A 673 26.23 -6.26 -24.52
C VAL A 673 25.49 -6.01 -25.82
N LEU A 674 24.17 -6.26 -25.83
CA LEU A 674 23.31 -6.08 -26.99
C LEU A 674 22.99 -4.59 -27.23
N PHE A 675 22.73 -3.83 -26.16
CA PHE A 675 22.30 -2.43 -26.23
C PHE A 675 23.41 -1.41 -25.90
N LYS A 676 24.69 -1.73 -26.15
CA LYS A 676 25.86 -0.88 -25.77
C LYS A 676 25.80 0.59 -26.21
N HIS A 677 25.04 0.90 -27.27
CA HIS A 677 25.06 2.20 -27.94
C HIS A 677 23.76 3.02 -27.78
N ILE A 678 22.87 2.61 -26.86
CA ILE A 678 21.60 3.30 -26.63
C ILE A 678 21.72 4.05 -25.29
N GLU A 679 21.92 5.37 -25.35
CA GLU A 679 21.89 6.23 -24.17
C GLU A 679 20.50 6.18 -23.50
N ILE A 680 20.49 6.26 -22.16
CA ILE A 680 19.29 6.17 -21.31
C ILE A 680 18.53 7.48 -21.31
#